data_AF-A0A7W8GF43-F1
#
_entry.id   AF-A0A7W8GF43-F1
#
_cell.length_a   1.000
_cell.length_b   1.000
_cell.length_c   1.000
_cell.angle_alpha   90.00
_cell.angle_beta   90.00
_cell.angle_gamma   90.00
#
_symmetry.space_group_name_H-M   'P 1'
#
loop_
_entity.id
_entity.type
_entity.pdbx_description
1 polymer ?
#
loop_
_entity_poly.entity_id
_entity_poly.type
_entity_poly.pdbx_seq_one_letter_code
_entity_poly.pdbx_strand_id
1 'polypeptide(L)'
;MKRVPNPAPVSRPRPVSRGRPGWRAVAVAALLVGCAQPAPLAPAPGAADLPEFVYDGQDHSWSSAGGTALTPLVLNPGDNTLSYESWTAASNGWGPIERDRSNGERSPGDGRPLRIGGETFERGFGVHAGSSMTFDLGGQCSTFTASVGVDDEVGSRGSVVFQVWNGTATKLFESGVMRGSDPPRSLSVPVEGVTDLRLVVTDAGDGLNYDHADWAGAMVRSCGGTGSADAIRINAGGPTQTVGGVTWLGCESLADCRGYVRGGFAYGEDDEIAGVAAPASAALYQTEWTGGQTSGVPAGESAFAFAVPLPSGEYQVRLHFAELNKGAPGQRLFDVNLEGGAAELQDFDVFREAGGAGRAIVRTLPVTVRDGELNIDFVRGVENAKVSGIEILARAAAPAQRGEIDLNGAELVFSGVVNRAGSPQTVTLRNLGQGELRVGSLTLTGEHASAFRLVNAPAAPLTLPPGQSVTLGVAFAPGNLTGALRAELRIESDDADEGTRTLSLSGLSARGEQGDQEPPLAQIVQALGFGINVGSSSLILGTGAAPLGDEVLAGLFVKAGPGPVTLRPVARYSPDDLLPFGYYTPGSSGPALREVAVIARGGEQQLNPPVVAGGQDTFDPGSEAFGLYVGATSYAPRNNYTQDALNSGGPVRHAARVYPLKDRAGRVLANQYLVGFEPAVNGDYQDYVFVVGNVKPAAAPQAPSALRWTPRADSPAAVSEAQGLAVNGRLYVFGGFDGSLRAGTRSYAYDPAADRWAAVAPLPEPLTHSAVAADGETVYVAGGFVGNHPGPQTNHVWKYDTASDTWSAGPPLPGARGGGAMARLGRELHFFGGVERDPGNPDIYRRDSPEHWVLDLDGGAGWRAAAPLPNPRNHLAGVALGGALYAIGGQHLGDEDRGNQSAVHRYDPATDRWTPRASLPLPLGHVNASTLVWNGRIVVVAGVTQDSAEVGTVFEYDPAADRWAELTPLPAARQSPVADVIGGGLIVTTGSLPSGAKATTWSGSR
;
A
#
# COMPACT_ATOMS: atom_id res chain seq x y z
N MET A 1 29.21 64.93 -7.16
CA MET A 1 30.62 65.39 -7.33
C MET A 1 31.45 64.85 -6.18
N LYS A 2 32.68 64.34 -6.38
CA LYS A 2 33.70 64.00 -5.34
C LYS A 2 33.25 62.93 -4.30
N ARG A 3 34.12 62.19 -3.58
CA ARG A 3 35.45 61.57 -3.83
C ARG A 3 35.71 60.59 -2.66
N VAL A 4 36.14 59.33 -2.93
CA VAL A 4 37.31 58.59 -2.33
C VAL A 4 37.36 58.44 -0.78
N PRO A 5 37.69 57.26 -0.18
CA PRO A 5 38.86 56.42 -0.51
C PRO A 5 38.71 54.89 -0.57
N ASN A 6 39.79 54.26 -1.06
CA ASN A 6 40.18 52.84 -1.01
C ASN A 6 41.41 52.70 -0.06
N PRO A 7 42.00 51.51 0.19
CA PRO A 7 43.27 51.21 -0.51
C PRO A 7 43.57 49.72 -0.84
N ALA A 8 44.56 49.50 -1.71
CA ALA A 8 45.14 48.20 -2.10
C ALA A 8 46.63 48.10 -1.70
N PRO A 9 47.37 47.03 -2.09
CA PRO A 9 48.21 47.03 -3.32
C PRO A 9 48.19 45.62 -4.03
N VAL A 10 49.02 45.18 -5.01
CA VAL A 10 50.26 45.66 -5.71
C VAL A 10 50.17 45.36 -7.24
N SER A 11 51.27 44.98 -7.93
CA SER A 11 51.39 44.41 -9.30
C SER A 11 52.76 43.67 -9.42
N ARG A 12 53.33 43.11 -10.51
CA ARG A 12 53.31 43.15 -12.01
C ARG A 12 54.18 41.95 -12.52
N PRO A 13 54.58 41.73 -13.81
CA PRO A 13 54.09 42.10 -15.15
C PRO A 13 53.95 40.86 -16.12
N ARG A 14 54.13 41.03 -17.45
CA ARG A 14 53.91 40.11 -18.63
C ARG A 14 55.23 40.03 -19.50
N PRO A 15 55.35 39.44 -20.74
CA PRO A 15 54.56 38.48 -21.57
C PRO A 15 55.41 37.45 -22.47
N VAL A 16 54.77 36.79 -23.49
CA VAL A 16 55.28 36.27 -24.83
C VAL A 16 55.37 34.72 -25.08
N SER A 17 55.38 34.28 -26.37
CA SER A 17 55.05 32.95 -26.98
C SER A 17 56.19 32.27 -27.81
N ARG A 18 56.10 30.99 -28.29
CA ARG A 18 55.62 30.49 -29.63
C ARG A 18 55.93 28.97 -29.87
N GLY A 19 55.28 28.26 -30.83
CA GLY A 19 55.84 27.05 -31.51
C GLY A 19 54.87 25.96 -32.08
N ARG A 20 55.20 25.33 -33.25
CA ARG A 20 54.54 24.19 -34.01
C ARG A 20 55.53 23.68 -35.14
N PRO A 21 55.22 22.80 -36.15
CA PRO A 21 54.79 21.36 -36.19
C PRO A 21 55.55 20.48 -37.27
N GLY A 22 55.11 19.22 -37.57
CA GLY A 22 55.49 18.39 -38.76
C GLY A 22 54.97 16.91 -38.66
N TRP A 23 54.44 16.12 -39.64
CA TRP A 23 54.70 15.79 -41.09
C TRP A 23 55.42 14.42 -41.31
N ARG A 24 55.23 13.59 -42.37
CA ARG A 24 54.04 13.00 -43.08
C ARG A 24 54.47 11.90 -44.12
N ALA A 25 53.52 11.09 -44.67
CA ALA A 25 53.60 10.28 -45.94
C ALA A 25 54.38 8.91 -45.91
N VAL A 26 54.30 7.91 -46.83
CA VAL A 26 53.39 7.51 -47.96
C VAL A 26 53.71 6.05 -48.50
N ALA A 27 52.83 5.48 -49.36
CA ALA A 27 53.04 4.38 -50.36
C ALA A 27 52.69 2.89 -50.03
N VAL A 28 52.62 2.06 -51.11
CA VAL A 28 51.92 0.74 -51.20
C VAL A 28 52.73 -0.30 -52.01
N ALA A 29 52.74 -1.57 -51.56
CA ALA A 29 52.91 -2.79 -52.37
C ALA A 29 52.40 -4.02 -51.57
N ALA A 30 52.13 -5.17 -52.21
CA ALA A 30 51.36 -6.28 -51.59
C ALA A 30 52.10 -7.63 -51.53
N LEU A 31 51.87 -8.40 -50.44
CA LEU A 31 51.83 -9.87 -50.41
C LEU A 31 51.39 -10.42 -49.03
N LEU A 32 51.09 -11.74 -49.00
CA LEU A 32 50.75 -12.60 -47.84
C LEU A 32 49.32 -12.52 -47.26
N VAL A 33 48.97 -13.58 -46.51
CA VAL A 33 47.60 -14.06 -46.29
C VAL A 33 47.07 -13.70 -44.90
N GLY A 34 45.83 -13.19 -44.86
CA GLY A 34 45.00 -13.09 -43.66
C GLY A 34 43.54 -12.90 -44.09
N CYS A 35 42.58 -13.50 -43.36
CA CYS A 35 41.16 -13.42 -43.73
C CYS A 35 40.65 -11.98 -43.55
N ALA A 36 40.06 -11.41 -44.60
CA ALA A 36 39.63 -10.01 -44.60
C ALA A 36 38.40 -9.77 -43.72
N GLN A 37 38.51 -8.85 -42.76
CA GLN A 37 37.36 -8.25 -42.09
C GLN A 37 36.71 -7.19 -43.01
N PRO A 38 35.38 -7.05 -43.03
CA PRO A 38 34.72 -5.98 -43.78
C PRO A 38 35.02 -4.59 -43.19
N ALA A 39 34.83 -3.56 -44.02
CA ALA A 39 35.13 -2.18 -43.65
C ALA A 39 34.35 -1.70 -42.41
N PRO A 40 34.89 -0.73 -41.63
CA PRO A 40 34.12 -0.08 -40.58
C PRO A 40 32.84 0.52 -41.16
N LEU A 41 31.71 0.24 -40.51
CA LEU A 41 30.41 0.76 -40.86
C LEU A 41 30.38 2.30 -40.82
N ALA A 42 29.38 2.89 -41.47
CA ALA A 42 29.07 4.30 -41.27
C ALA A 42 28.92 4.61 -39.77
N PRO A 43 29.24 5.84 -39.31
CA PRO A 43 28.99 6.22 -37.93
C PRO A 43 27.52 5.93 -37.58
N ALA A 44 27.31 5.21 -36.48
CA ALA A 44 25.97 4.86 -36.04
C ALA A 44 25.11 6.13 -35.86
N PRO A 45 23.79 6.06 -36.07
CA PRO A 45 22.90 7.20 -35.86
C PRO A 45 23.15 7.85 -34.50
N GLY A 46 23.37 9.16 -34.49
CA GLY A 46 23.67 9.88 -33.25
C GLY A 46 22.48 9.83 -32.30
N ALA A 47 22.78 9.65 -31.00
CA ALA A 47 21.88 9.85 -29.86
C ALA A 47 20.39 9.60 -30.16
N ALA A 48 20.02 8.33 -30.36
CA ALA A 48 18.63 7.93 -30.19
C ALA A 48 18.19 8.28 -28.76
N ASP A 49 16.97 8.78 -28.60
CA ASP A 49 16.53 9.46 -27.38
C ASP A 49 16.71 8.57 -26.15
N LEU A 50 17.57 9.01 -25.22
CA LEU A 50 17.49 8.56 -23.84
C LEU A 50 16.12 8.99 -23.30
N PRO A 51 15.42 8.16 -22.52
CA PRO A 51 14.20 8.61 -21.84
C PRO A 51 14.51 9.85 -20.99
N GLU A 52 13.56 10.79 -20.91
CA GLU A 52 13.70 11.95 -20.03
C GLU A 52 13.58 11.49 -18.57
N PHE A 53 14.74 11.26 -17.94
CA PHE A 53 14.89 11.04 -16.50
C PHE A 53 14.64 12.34 -15.71
N VAL A 54 13.44 12.88 -15.89
CA VAL A 54 12.96 14.18 -15.41
C VAL A 54 11.78 13.93 -14.49
N TYR A 55 11.77 14.64 -13.36
CA TYR A 55 10.72 14.59 -12.35
C TYR A 55 9.35 14.93 -12.98
N ASP A 56 8.53 13.91 -13.24
CA ASP A 56 7.27 14.04 -14.02
C ASP A 56 6.13 14.79 -13.29
N GLY A 57 6.36 15.15 -12.03
CA GLY A 57 5.40 15.87 -11.18
C GLY A 57 4.52 14.98 -10.30
N GLN A 58 4.61 13.65 -10.41
CA GLN A 58 3.89 12.69 -9.57
C GLN A 58 4.82 12.13 -8.48
N ASP A 59 4.22 11.65 -7.38
CA ASP A 59 4.95 11.05 -6.27
C ASP A 59 5.18 9.55 -6.53
N HIS A 60 6.36 9.22 -7.05
CA HIS A 60 6.84 7.84 -7.19
C HIS A 60 7.77 7.44 -6.03
N SER A 61 7.73 8.12 -4.88
CA SER A 61 8.56 7.76 -3.73
C SER A 61 8.19 6.37 -3.20
N TRP A 62 9.21 5.58 -2.89
CA TRP A 62 9.05 4.20 -2.46
C TRP A 62 9.45 4.07 -0.98
N SER A 63 8.80 3.15 -0.26
CA SER A 63 9.27 2.73 1.06
C SER A 63 8.95 1.27 1.36
N SER A 64 9.76 0.65 2.22
CA SER A 64 9.55 -0.72 2.70
C SER A 64 8.30 -0.81 3.58
N ALA A 65 7.24 -1.48 3.11
CA ALA A 65 5.97 -1.55 3.81
C ALA A 65 6.07 -2.26 5.18
N GLY A 66 5.62 -1.61 6.25
CA GLY A 66 5.62 -2.13 7.63
C GLY A 66 4.55 -3.21 7.91
N GLY A 67 4.42 -4.20 7.03
CA GLY A 67 3.46 -5.31 7.14
C GLY A 67 4.08 -6.68 7.39
N THR A 68 5.40 -6.80 7.28
CA THR A 68 6.21 -7.95 7.70
C THR A 68 7.30 -7.44 8.63
N ALA A 69 7.57 -8.17 9.72
CA ALA A 69 8.76 -7.90 10.53
C ALA A 69 9.99 -8.03 9.63
N LEU A 70 10.71 -6.92 9.42
CA LEU A 70 11.93 -6.90 8.64
C LEU A 70 12.95 -7.76 9.38
N THR A 71 13.41 -8.82 8.72
CA THR A 71 14.28 -9.81 9.36
C THR A 71 15.57 -9.11 9.78
N PRO A 72 16.02 -9.24 11.05
CA PRO A 72 17.29 -8.68 11.49
C PRO A 72 18.44 -9.13 10.58
N LEU A 73 19.46 -8.27 10.48
CA LEU A 73 20.62 -8.49 9.64
C LEU A 73 21.32 -9.81 10.01
N VAL A 74 21.55 -10.70 9.04
CA VAL A 74 22.23 -11.98 9.29
C VAL A 74 23.74 -11.76 9.19
N LEU A 75 24.27 -10.95 10.12
CA LEU A 75 25.71 -10.68 10.20
C LEU A 75 26.48 -11.98 10.40
N ASN A 76 27.19 -12.38 9.36
CA ASN A 76 28.20 -13.43 9.44
C ASN A 76 29.48 -12.84 10.08
N PRO A 77 30.24 -13.62 10.86
CA PRO A 77 31.54 -13.16 11.36
C PRO A 77 32.48 -12.74 10.23
N GLY A 78 33.06 -11.54 10.32
CA GLY A 78 33.92 -10.96 9.29
C GLY A 78 33.19 -9.95 8.39
N ASP A 79 33.32 -10.12 7.07
CA ASP A 79 32.92 -9.13 6.07
C ASP A 79 31.61 -9.50 5.37
N ASN A 80 30.61 -8.62 5.42
CA ASN A 80 29.27 -8.84 4.85
C ASN A 80 28.98 -7.81 3.75
N THR A 81 28.37 -8.24 2.65
CA THR A 81 27.97 -7.35 1.52
C THR A 81 26.50 -7.01 1.62
N LEU A 82 26.17 -5.74 1.85
CA LEU A 82 24.83 -5.32 2.25
C LEU A 82 23.75 -5.62 1.20
N SER A 83 24.09 -5.78 -0.08
CA SER A 83 23.08 -6.11 -1.10
C SER A 83 22.56 -7.56 -1.02
N TYR A 84 23.22 -8.47 -0.29
CA TYR A 84 22.64 -9.75 0.13
C TYR A 84 21.66 -9.62 1.30
N GLU A 85 21.67 -8.50 2.02
CA GLU A 85 21.19 -8.39 3.39
C GLU A 85 19.91 -7.57 3.55
N SER A 86 19.08 -7.90 4.54
CA SER A 86 17.88 -7.12 4.88
C SER A 86 18.21 -5.75 5.50
N TRP A 87 17.46 -4.72 5.08
CA TRP A 87 17.41 -3.43 5.77
C TRP A 87 16.27 -3.42 6.80
N THR A 88 16.44 -2.69 7.90
CA THR A 88 15.42 -2.49 8.95
C THR A 88 14.50 -1.30 8.69
N ALA A 89 14.85 -0.43 7.74
CA ALA A 89 13.96 0.52 7.10
C ALA A 89 14.56 0.98 5.76
N ALA A 90 13.73 1.24 4.74
CA ALA A 90 14.19 1.87 3.51
C ALA A 90 13.15 2.81 2.88
N SER A 91 13.64 3.89 2.28
CA SER A 91 12.88 4.88 1.51
C SER A 91 13.67 5.36 0.30
N ASN A 92 13.01 5.69 -0.81
CA ASN A 92 13.64 6.25 -2.01
C ASN A 92 12.86 7.48 -2.49
N GLY A 93 13.57 8.48 -3.04
CA GLY A 93 12.93 9.72 -3.51
C GLY A 93 12.13 9.55 -4.81
N TRP A 94 12.49 8.56 -5.63
CA TRP A 94 11.84 8.25 -6.91
C TRP A 94 12.10 6.78 -7.27
N GLY A 95 11.06 5.99 -7.54
CA GLY A 95 11.20 4.57 -7.87
C GLY A 95 11.61 3.66 -6.70
N PRO A 96 11.60 2.33 -6.88
CA PRO A 96 12.10 1.38 -5.88
C PRO A 96 13.61 1.54 -5.62
N ILE A 97 14.11 1.07 -4.46
CA ILE A 97 15.55 0.84 -4.30
C ILE A 97 15.91 -0.45 -5.03
N GLU A 98 16.82 -0.35 -5.98
CA GLU A 98 17.26 -1.47 -6.80
C GLU A 98 18.49 -2.14 -6.17
N ARG A 99 18.50 -3.48 -6.17
CA ARG A 99 19.62 -4.29 -5.64
C ARG A 99 20.49 -4.78 -6.79
N ASP A 100 21.79 -4.55 -6.65
CA ASP A 100 22.82 -4.88 -7.64
C ASP A 100 22.57 -4.26 -9.04
N ARG A 101 21.78 -3.17 -9.07
CA ARG A 101 21.33 -2.43 -10.25
C ARG A 101 21.15 -0.94 -9.95
N SER A 102 21.30 -0.08 -10.96
CA SER A 102 20.93 1.35 -10.93
C SER A 102 19.43 1.52 -10.68
N ASN A 103 18.96 2.74 -10.41
CA ASN A 103 17.53 3.02 -10.27
C ASN A 103 16.84 3.05 -11.65
N GLY A 104 15.80 2.23 -11.88
CA GLY A 104 15.04 2.21 -13.15
C GLY A 104 13.72 2.99 -13.14
N GLU A 105 13.51 3.85 -12.14
CA GLU A 105 12.36 4.75 -11.93
C GLU A 105 11.01 4.11 -11.52
N ARG A 106 10.60 2.94 -12.04
CA ARG A 106 9.16 2.60 -12.08
C ARG A 106 8.74 1.24 -11.51
N SER A 107 9.57 0.21 -11.55
CA SER A 107 9.12 -1.17 -11.31
C SER A 107 10.27 -2.09 -10.87
N PRO A 108 10.16 -2.77 -9.71
CA PRO A 108 11.26 -3.56 -9.15
C PRO A 108 11.98 -4.47 -10.16
N GLY A 109 13.27 -4.21 -10.39
CA GLY A 109 14.13 -4.92 -11.34
C GLY A 109 14.24 -4.31 -12.74
N ASP A 110 13.75 -3.09 -12.99
CA ASP A 110 13.92 -2.38 -14.27
C ASP A 110 15.28 -1.66 -14.44
N GLY A 111 16.00 -1.44 -13.34
CA GLY A 111 17.33 -0.84 -13.28
C GLY A 111 18.43 -1.54 -14.11
N ARG A 112 19.46 -0.79 -14.50
CA ARG A 112 20.61 -1.26 -15.30
C ARG A 112 21.74 -1.80 -14.40
N PRO A 113 22.82 -2.39 -14.90
CA PRO A 113 23.99 -2.68 -14.06
C PRO A 113 24.56 -1.37 -13.48
N LEU A 114 24.93 -1.38 -12.19
CA LEU A 114 25.54 -0.25 -11.47
C LEU A 114 26.81 0.22 -12.19
N ARG A 115 26.87 1.48 -12.64
CA ARG A 115 28.04 2.01 -13.38
C ARG A 115 28.37 3.44 -12.99
N ILE A 116 29.61 3.67 -12.56
CA ILE A 116 30.08 4.99 -12.09
C ILE A 116 31.38 5.34 -12.80
N GLY A 117 31.40 6.46 -13.55
CA GLY A 117 32.60 6.96 -14.22
C GLY A 117 33.17 6.01 -15.28
N GLY A 118 32.32 5.15 -15.85
CA GLY A 118 32.70 4.07 -16.76
C GLY A 118 32.98 2.71 -16.12
N GLU A 119 33.25 2.63 -14.82
CA GLU A 119 33.47 1.37 -14.09
C GLU A 119 32.14 0.66 -13.78
N THR A 120 32.08 -0.66 -13.92
CA THR A 120 30.87 -1.47 -13.66
C THR A 120 31.02 -2.29 -12.39
N PHE A 121 30.01 -2.29 -11.53
CA PHE A 121 30.02 -2.98 -10.24
C PHE A 121 28.98 -4.10 -10.19
N GLU A 122 29.38 -5.29 -9.75
CA GLU A 122 28.48 -6.45 -9.67
C GLU A 122 27.52 -6.43 -8.46
N ARG A 123 27.78 -5.57 -7.47
CA ARG A 123 27.04 -5.52 -6.20
C ARG A 123 26.84 -4.09 -5.69
N GLY A 124 25.70 -3.83 -5.07
CA GLY A 124 25.39 -2.53 -4.45
C GLY A 124 23.91 -2.20 -4.42
N PHE A 125 23.60 -0.92 -4.33
CA PHE A 125 22.22 -0.40 -4.43
C PHE A 125 22.16 0.83 -5.35
N GLY A 126 21.22 0.82 -6.28
CA GLY A 126 20.83 1.99 -7.06
C GLY A 126 19.67 2.70 -6.38
N VAL A 127 19.81 3.99 -6.14
CA VAL A 127 18.81 4.84 -5.47
C VAL A 127 18.63 6.16 -6.19
N HIS A 128 17.64 6.94 -5.76
CA HIS A 128 17.49 8.35 -6.11
C HIS A 128 17.97 9.25 -4.95
N ALA A 129 18.29 10.51 -5.22
CA ALA A 129 18.31 11.53 -4.16
C ALA A 129 16.95 11.61 -3.44
N GLY A 130 16.98 11.82 -2.12
CA GLY A 130 15.83 11.68 -1.22
C GLY A 130 15.72 10.30 -0.57
N SER A 131 16.68 9.41 -0.79
CA SER A 131 16.69 8.04 -0.25
C SER A 131 17.32 7.93 1.14
N SER A 132 16.89 6.90 1.88
CA SER A 132 17.63 6.38 3.02
C SER A 132 17.42 4.88 3.22
N MET A 133 18.45 4.18 3.68
CA MET A 133 18.41 2.76 4.05
C MET A 133 19.05 2.60 5.44
N THR A 134 18.40 1.87 6.34
CA THR A 134 18.92 1.56 7.68
C THR A 134 19.20 0.07 7.79
N PHE A 135 20.34 -0.29 8.36
CA PHE A 135 20.74 -1.66 8.66
C PHE A 135 21.11 -1.75 10.15
N ASP A 136 20.53 -2.71 10.87
CA ASP A 136 20.92 -3.01 12.26
C ASP A 136 22.21 -3.85 12.25
N LEU A 137 23.31 -3.27 12.71
CA LEU A 137 24.60 -3.94 12.88
C LEU A 137 24.82 -4.49 14.29
N GLY A 138 23.90 -4.27 15.24
CA GLY A 138 24.02 -4.70 16.63
C GLY A 138 25.28 -4.20 17.38
N GLY A 139 25.94 -3.15 16.89
CA GLY A 139 27.25 -2.71 17.40
C GLY A 139 28.44 -3.59 17.01
N GLN A 140 28.26 -4.60 16.16
CA GLN A 140 29.18 -5.73 16.01
C GLN A 140 30.32 -5.51 15.00
N CYS A 141 30.21 -4.55 14.09
CA CYS A 141 31.14 -4.31 12.96
C CYS A 141 32.10 -3.14 13.22
N SER A 142 33.27 -3.12 12.57
CA SER A 142 34.29 -2.07 12.75
C SER A 142 34.22 -0.96 11.71
N THR A 143 33.96 -1.30 10.45
CA THR A 143 34.12 -0.38 9.30
C THR A 143 33.06 -0.62 8.24
N PHE A 144 32.47 0.45 7.69
CA PHE A 144 31.64 0.41 6.49
C PHE A 144 32.45 0.92 5.29
N THR A 145 32.38 0.20 4.16
CA THR A 145 33.11 0.52 2.92
C THR A 145 32.18 0.47 1.71
N ALA A 146 32.30 1.41 0.78
CA ALA A 146 31.63 1.42 -0.52
C ALA A 146 32.44 2.23 -1.54
N SER A 147 32.02 2.23 -2.81
CA SER A 147 32.33 3.31 -3.75
C SER A 147 31.03 3.97 -4.21
N VAL A 148 31.01 5.29 -4.29
CA VAL A 148 29.79 6.07 -4.54
C VAL A 148 29.94 7.05 -5.69
N GLY A 149 28.82 7.39 -6.31
CA GLY A 149 28.72 8.37 -7.40
C GLY A 149 27.34 8.37 -8.07
N VAL A 150 27.16 9.26 -9.04
CA VAL A 150 25.98 9.30 -9.92
C VAL A 150 26.15 8.25 -11.02
N ASP A 151 25.10 7.51 -11.39
CA ASP A 151 25.19 6.45 -12.41
C ASP A 151 25.45 7.02 -13.82
N ASP A 152 26.23 6.32 -14.63
CA ASP A 152 26.57 6.63 -16.02
C ASP A 152 25.32 6.88 -16.90
N GLU A 153 24.17 6.30 -16.60
CA GLU A 153 22.97 6.30 -17.45
C GLU A 153 22.30 7.66 -17.63
N VAL A 154 22.37 8.50 -16.59
CA VAL A 154 21.88 9.89 -16.62
C VAL A 154 22.91 10.84 -17.26
N GLY A 155 24.19 10.40 -17.33
CA GLY A 155 25.33 11.19 -17.75
C GLY A 155 25.64 12.34 -16.77
N SER A 156 26.29 13.39 -17.26
CA SER A 156 26.74 14.54 -16.46
C SER A 156 25.63 15.50 -16.01
N ARG A 157 24.46 14.98 -15.63
CA ARG A 157 23.26 15.75 -15.28
C ARG A 157 22.92 15.69 -13.78
N GLY A 158 22.96 14.50 -13.18
CA GLY A 158 22.69 14.30 -11.76
C GLY A 158 23.75 14.91 -10.83
N SER A 159 23.34 15.24 -9.61
CA SER A 159 24.08 16.06 -8.64
C SER A 159 23.63 15.77 -7.20
N VAL A 160 24.37 14.90 -6.50
CA VAL A 160 23.94 14.32 -5.21
C VAL A 160 24.98 14.46 -4.10
N VAL A 161 24.55 14.25 -2.85
CA VAL A 161 25.42 14.14 -1.67
C VAL A 161 25.14 12.84 -0.91
N PHE A 162 26.14 11.97 -0.83
CA PHE A 162 26.12 10.74 -0.03
C PHE A 162 26.46 11.02 1.43
N GLN A 163 25.72 10.42 2.35
CA GLN A 163 25.91 10.58 3.80
C GLN A 163 25.78 9.24 4.51
N VAL A 164 26.58 9.03 5.55
CA VAL A 164 26.50 7.85 6.43
C VAL A 164 26.26 8.31 7.87
N TRP A 165 25.32 7.69 8.56
CA TRP A 165 24.85 8.07 9.89
C TRP A 165 24.83 6.86 10.85
N ASN A 166 25.02 7.15 12.13
CA ASN A 166 24.61 6.30 13.25
C ASN A 166 23.24 6.80 13.73
N GLY A 167 22.20 5.99 13.54
CA GLY A 167 20.81 6.32 13.83
C GLY A 167 20.32 7.54 13.03
N THR A 168 19.54 8.39 13.69
CA THR A 168 18.93 9.59 13.10
C THR A 168 19.67 10.90 13.40
N ALA A 169 20.63 10.88 14.33
CA ALA A 169 21.21 12.11 14.92
C ALA A 169 22.71 12.32 14.62
N THR A 170 23.50 11.26 14.43
CA THR A 170 24.96 11.35 14.37
C THR A 170 25.48 11.04 12.96
N LYS A 171 25.90 12.06 12.21
CA LYS A 171 26.53 11.87 10.89
C LYS A 171 28.00 11.46 11.04
N LEU A 172 28.36 10.34 10.43
CA LEU A 172 29.71 9.75 10.43
C LEU A 172 30.52 10.17 9.19
N PHE A 173 29.86 10.36 8.04
CA PHE A 173 30.51 10.71 6.77
C PHE A 173 29.59 11.54 5.88
N GLU A 174 30.20 12.36 5.03
CA GLU A 174 29.55 13.10 3.93
C GLU A 174 30.52 13.18 2.74
N SER A 175 30.04 12.95 1.51
CA SER A 175 30.86 13.10 0.30
C SER A 175 31.12 14.58 -0.05
N GLY A 176 30.18 15.47 0.25
CA GLY A 176 29.99 16.70 -0.50
C GLY A 176 29.36 16.41 -1.87
N VAL A 177 29.18 17.45 -2.70
CA VAL A 177 28.57 17.32 -4.03
C VAL A 177 29.36 16.36 -4.92
N MET A 178 28.66 15.39 -5.52
CA MET A 178 29.15 14.50 -6.57
C MET A 178 28.25 14.60 -7.80
N ARG A 179 28.84 14.65 -8.99
CA ARG A 179 28.14 14.81 -10.27
C ARG A 179 28.43 13.63 -11.20
N GLY A 180 27.56 13.39 -12.18
CA GLY A 180 27.74 12.35 -13.22
C GLY A 180 28.90 12.60 -14.21
N SER A 181 29.89 13.40 -13.83
CA SER A 181 31.18 13.57 -14.49
C SER A 181 32.37 13.12 -13.61
N ASP A 182 32.11 12.82 -12.34
CA ASP A 182 33.13 12.55 -11.34
C ASP A 182 33.43 11.04 -11.29
N PRO A 183 34.69 10.63 -11.06
CA PRO A 183 35.04 9.22 -10.93
C PRO A 183 34.44 8.61 -9.63
N PRO A 184 34.27 7.28 -9.57
CA PRO A 184 33.79 6.60 -8.37
C PRO A 184 34.65 6.94 -7.15
N ARG A 185 33.99 7.35 -6.07
CA ARG A 185 34.66 7.73 -4.83
C ARG A 185 34.53 6.64 -3.79
N SER A 186 35.62 5.93 -3.53
CA SER A 186 35.68 4.99 -2.42
C SER A 186 35.58 5.72 -1.07
N LEU A 187 34.80 5.14 -0.16
CA LEU A 187 34.65 5.57 1.24
C LEU A 187 34.98 4.41 2.19
N SER A 188 35.50 4.77 3.36
CA SER A 188 35.78 3.87 4.47
C SER A 188 35.47 4.64 5.76
N VAL A 189 34.48 4.17 6.51
CA VAL A 189 33.84 4.89 7.61
C VAL A 189 33.86 3.99 8.86
N PRO A 190 34.47 4.42 9.98
CA PRO A 190 34.37 3.67 11.23
C PRO A 190 32.93 3.55 11.70
N VAL A 191 32.50 2.33 12.06
CA VAL A 191 31.16 2.01 12.58
C VAL A 191 31.21 1.15 13.86
N GLU A 192 32.36 1.12 14.53
CA GLU A 192 32.52 0.45 15.83
C GLU A 192 31.48 0.97 16.85
N GLY A 193 30.68 0.05 17.41
CA GLY A 193 29.59 0.39 18.34
C GLY A 193 28.36 1.03 17.71
N VAL A 194 28.26 1.13 16.37
CA VAL A 194 27.03 1.57 15.69
C VAL A 194 26.01 0.44 15.69
N THR A 195 24.82 0.68 16.25
CA THR A 195 23.66 -0.21 16.07
C THR A 195 23.01 0.07 14.73
N ASP A 196 22.50 1.29 14.51
CA ASP A 196 21.77 1.66 13.29
C ASP A 196 22.69 2.31 12.25
N LEU A 197 23.23 1.53 11.31
CA LEU A 197 23.92 2.09 10.14
C LEU A 197 22.90 2.62 9.14
N ARG A 198 22.82 3.94 8.99
CA ARG A 198 21.90 4.58 8.03
C ARG A 198 22.65 5.25 6.88
N LEU A 199 22.43 4.75 5.68
CA LEU A 199 22.90 5.30 4.41
C LEU A 199 21.85 6.27 3.87
N VAL A 200 22.27 7.44 3.37
CA VAL A 200 21.37 8.52 2.90
C VAL A 200 21.95 9.18 1.65
N VAL A 201 21.11 9.49 0.66
CA VAL A 201 21.48 10.34 -0.49
C VAL A 201 20.54 11.54 -0.57
N THR A 202 21.09 12.76 -0.62
CA THR A 202 20.31 13.99 -0.76
C THR A 202 20.63 14.71 -2.07
N ASP A 203 19.67 15.51 -2.55
CA ASP A 203 19.87 16.56 -3.55
C ASP A 203 21.05 17.46 -3.14
N ALA A 204 21.88 17.87 -4.10
CA ALA A 204 22.99 18.80 -3.88
C ALA A 204 22.62 20.29 -4.03
N GLY A 205 21.38 20.59 -4.44
CA GLY A 205 20.81 21.94 -4.55
C GLY A 205 20.41 22.36 -5.97
N ASP A 206 20.57 21.47 -6.97
CA ASP A 206 20.09 21.65 -8.35
C ASP A 206 18.66 21.10 -8.53
N GLY A 207 18.20 20.23 -7.61
CA GLY A 207 16.89 19.59 -7.60
C GLY A 207 16.84 18.24 -8.31
N LEU A 208 15.87 17.40 -7.88
CA LEU A 208 15.70 15.96 -8.11
C LEU A 208 15.54 15.46 -9.58
N ASN A 209 16.12 16.11 -10.58
CA ASN A 209 16.18 15.59 -11.94
C ASN A 209 17.51 14.87 -12.16
N TYR A 210 17.49 13.69 -12.78
CA TYR A 210 18.69 12.91 -13.09
C TYR A 210 19.50 12.43 -11.87
N ASP A 211 18.97 12.46 -10.64
CA ASP A 211 19.73 12.14 -9.41
C ASP A 211 19.79 10.62 -9.11
N HIS A 212 20.10 9.82 -10.14
CA HIS A 212 20.37 8.39 -10.00
C HIS A 212 21.75 8.19 -9.37
N ALA A 213 21.80 7.47 -8.24
CA ALA A 213 22.95 7.45 -7.35
C ALA A 213 23.23 6.04 -6.83
N ASP A 214 24.49 5.63 -6.87
CA ASP A 214 24.92 4.26 -6.59
C ASP A 214 25.70 4.13 -5.28
N TRP A 215 25.31 3.16 -4.45
CA TRP A 215 26.11 2.60 -3.35
C TRP A 215 26.79 1.31 -3.82
N ALA A 216 27.75 1.43 -4.73
CA ALA A 216 28.46 0.29 -5.29
C ALA A 216 29.41 -0.37 -4.26
N GLY A 217 29.46 -1.69 -4.24
CA GLY A 217 30.34 -2.46 -3.35
C GLY A 217 30.11 -2.22 -1.85
N ALA A 218 28.88 -1.88 -1.44
CA ALA A 218 28.53 -1.57 -0.06
C ALA A 218 28.71 -2.79 0.87
N MET A 219 29.66 -2.70 1.81
CA MET A 219 30.03 -3.78 2.73
C MET A 219 30.28 -3.26 4.14
N VAL A 220 29.94 -4.06 5.16
CA VAL A 220 30.38 -3.87 6.55
C VAL A 220 31.44 -4.91 6.91
N ARG A 221 32.44 -4.50 7.68
CA ARG A 221 33.70 -5.22 7.90
C ARG A 221 33.90 -5.60 9.36
N SER A 222 34.61 -6.70 9.59
CA SER A 222 34.99 -7.18 10.93
C SER A 222 33.80 -7.34 11.90
N CYS A 223 32.65 -7.76 11.41
CA CYS A 223 31.45 -8.02 12.21
C CYS A 223 31.66 -9.23 13.13
N GLY A 224 31.13 -9.17 14.36
CA GLY A 224 31.07 -10.28 15.32
C GLY A 224 31.73 -10.03 16.68
N GLY A 225 32.44 -8.90 16.86
CA GLY A 225 32.91 -8.43 18.17
C GLY A 225 34.24 -9.02 18.69
N THR A 226 35.14 -8.10 19.10
CA THR A 226 36.23 -8.30 20.08
C THR A 226 37.08 -9.59 20.01
N GLY A 227 38.09 -9.60 19.13
CA GLY A 227 39.43 -10.10 19.47
C GLY A 227 39.60 -11.60 19.79
N SER A 228 39.56 -12.45 18.77
CA SER A 228 40.22 -13.78 18.75
C SER A 228 41.05 -13.84 17.47
N ALA A 229 42.38 -13.75 17.54
CA ALA A 229 43.28 -14.90 17.65
C ALA A 229 43.07 -15.88 16.48
N ASP A 230 43.97 -15.83 15.50
CA ASP A 230 43.99 -16.79 14.39
C ASP A 230 43.99 -18.22 14.94
N ALA A 231 43.08 -19.05 14.42
CA ALA A 231 42.97 -20.46 14.77
C ALA A 231 44.34 -21.17 14.66
N ILE A 232 44.91 -21.52 15.82
CA ILE A 232 46.28 -22.04 15.91
C ILE A 232 46.31 -23.42 15.24
N ARG A 233 47.25 -23.59 14.30
CA ARG A 233 47.43 -24.80 13.53
C ARG A 233 48.88 -25.24 13.55
N ILE A 234 49.11 -26.51 13.87
CA ILE A 234 50.45 -27.10 13.99
C ILE A 234 50.52 -28.31 13.06
N ASN A 235 51.48 -28.31 12.12
CA ASN A 235 51.87 -29.49 11.36
C ASN A 235 52.89 -30.27 12.20
N ALA A 236 52.46 -31.35 12.83
CA ALA A 236 53.25 -32.03 13.86
C ALA A 236 54.28 -32.97 13.21
N GLY A 237 55.56 -32.71 13.44
CA GLY A 237 56.67 -33.40 12.80
C GLY A 237 57.03 -32.90 11.39
N GLY A 238 56.31 -31.91 10.85
CA GLY A 238 56.46 -31.47 9.47
C GLY A 238 56.58 -29.95 9.29
N PRO A 239 56.97 -29.48 8.09
CA PRO A 239 57.27 -28.09 7.80
C PRO A 239 56.05 -27.18 7.87
N THR A 240 56.28 -25.86 7.88
CA THR A 240 55.21 -24.87 7.70
C THR A 240 54.58 -25.05 6.32
N GLN A 241 53.27 -25.28 6.25
CA GLN A 241 52.53 -25.50 5.00
C GLN A 241 51.32 -24.57 4.92
N THR A 242 51.05 -24.01 3.75
CA THR A 242 49.81 -23.25 3.47
C THR A 242 48.95 -24.01 2.47
N VAL A 243 47.73 -24.37 2.87
CA VAL A 243 46.81 -25.21 2.10
C VAL A 243 45.47 -24.49 2.00
N GLY A 244 45.02 -24.19 0.77
CA GLY A 244 43.73 -23.49 0.56
C GLY A 244 43.62 -22.11 1.23
N GLY A 245 44.76 -21.42 1.43
CA GLY A 245 44.83 -20.15 2.17
C GLY A 245 45.01 -20.28 3.68
N VAL A 246 44.93 -21.49 4.25
CA VAL A 246 45.12 -21.77 5.68
C VAL A 246 46.56 -22.20 5.93
N THR A 247 47.26 -21.50 6.83
CA THR A 247 48.64 -21.82 7.21
C THR A 247 48.71 -22.69 8.47
N TRP A 248 49.46 -23.78 8.38
CA TRP A 248 49.85 -24.65 9.48
C TRP A 248 51.30 -24.33 9.86
N LEU A 249 51.55 -24.03 11.13
CA LEU A 249 52.88 -23.77 11.68
C LEU A 249 53.70 -25.06 11.70
N GLY A 250 54.93 -25.02 11.17
CA GLY A 250 55.82 -26.18 11.20
C GLY A 250 56.28 -26.54 12.60
N CYS A 251 56.49 -27.84 12.84
CA CYS A 251 56.98 -28.41 14.09
C CYS A 251 57.89 -29.61 13.78
N GLU A 252 58.96 -29.34 13.01
CA GLU A 252 59.97 -30.31 12.54
C GLU A 252 61.03 -30.63 13.62
N SER A 253 61.23 -29.72 14.58
CA SER A 253 62.12 -29.93 15.73
C SER A 253 61.62 -29.19 16.97
N LEU A 254 62.15 -29.53 18.13
CA LEU A 254 61.84 -28.88 19.41
C LEU A 254 62.03 -27.35 19.39
N ALA A 255 62.91 -26.83 18.51
CA ALA A 255 63.12 -25.40 18.33
C ALA A 255 62.02 -24.76 17.46
N ASP A 256 61.60 -25.44 16.39
CA ASP A 256 60.64 -24.93 15.40
C ASP A 256 59.21 -24.95 15.92
N CYS A 257 58.87 -25.93 16.77
CA CYS A 257 57.59 -26.06 17.49
C CYS A 257 57.29 -24.91 18.49
N ARG A 258 58.01 -23.78 18.44
CA ARG A 258 57.86 -22.58 19.30
C ARG A 258 57.94 -22.85 20.82
N GLY A 259 58.52 -23.98 21.22
CA GLY A 259 58.53 -24.44 22.61
C GLY A 259 57.21 -25.05 23.11
N TYR A 260 56.21 -25.23 22.24
CA TYR A 260 54.91 -25.83 22.60
C TYR A 260 55.04 -27.31 22.96
N VAL A 261 55.87 -28.08 22.26
CA VAL A 261 55.98 -29.53 22.47
C VAL A 261 57.10 -29.90 23.44
N ARG A 262 56.87 -30.91 24.27
CA ARG A 262 57.84 -31.48 25.23
C ARG A 262 57.85 -33.01 25.11
N GLY A 263 59.05 -33.59 25.02
CA GLY A 263 59.20 -35.03 24.75
C GLY A 263 58.93 -35.41 23.29
N GLY A 264 59.11 -36.69 22.97
CA GLY A 264 58.99 -37.22 21.60
C GLY A 264 59.98 -36.61 20.59
N PHE A 265 59.74 -36.89 19.31
CA PHE A 265 60.45 -36.31 18.17
C PHE A 265 59.59 -36.35 16.89
N ALA A 266 60.04 -35.61 15.87
CA ALA A 266 59.46 -35.60 14.52
C ALA A 266 59.83 -36.86 13.71
N TYR A 267 58.85 -37.45 13.04
CA TYR A 267 58.98 -38.58 12.13
C TYR A 267 58.19 -38.33 10.84
N GLY A 268 58.54 -39.01 9.75
CA GLY A 268 57.79 -38.94 8.50
C GLY A 268 58.25 -39.95 7.45
N GLU A 269 57.31 -40.36 6.60
CA GLU A 269 57.47 -41.37 5.54
C GLU A 269 56.68 -40.93 4.29
N ASP A 270 57.20 -41.18 3.09
CA ASP A 270 56.60 -40.76 1.80
C ASP A 270 55.36 -41.59 1.37
N ASP A 271 54.57 -42.06 2.33
CA ASP A 271 53.42 -42.98 2.13
C ASP A 271 52.22 -42.30 1.43
N GLU A 272 51.42 -43.08 0.70
CA GLU A 272 50.18 -42.59 0.08
C GLU A 272 49.07 -42.42 1.12
N ILE A 273 48.62 -41.17 1.33
CA ILE A 273 47.54 -40.85 2.29
C ILE A 273 46.21 -40.61 1.59
N ALA A 274 45.24 -41.49 1.88
CA ALA A 274 43.84 -41.34 1.48
C ALA A 274 42.98 -40.69 2.58
N GLY A 275 41.83 -40.09 2.20
CA GLY A 275 40.83 -39.57 3.14
C GLY A 275 41.09 -38.17 3.72
N VAL A 276 42.08 -37.45 3.20
CA VAL A 276 42.43 -36.08 3.61
C VAL A 276 41.25 -35.13 3.41
N ALA A 277 40.88 -34.41 4.47
CA ALA A 277 39.88 -33.34 4.44
C ALA A 277 40.55 -31.95 4.46
N ALA A 278 39.94 -30.98 3.78
CA ALA A 278 40.37 -29.57 3.87
C ALA A 278 40.16 -29.03 5.30
N PRO A 279 41.06 -28.16 5.82
CA PRO A 279 42.15 -27.48 5.12
C PRO A 279 43.53 -28.15 5.29
N ALA A 280 43.62 -29.49 5.33
CA ALA A 280 44.89 -30.22 5.37
C ALA A 280 45.33 -30.73 3.98
N SER A 281 46.62 -31.07 3.84
CA SER A 281 47.23 -31.73 2.68
C SER A 281 47.55 -33.20 2.99
N ALA A 282 47.85 -34.03 1.99
CA ALA A 282 48.42 -35.36 2.24
C ALA A 282 49.78 -35.27 2.94
N ALA A 283 50.59 -34.27 2.57
CA ALA A 283 51.90 -33.97 3.16
C ALA A 283 51.88 -33.49 4.62
N LEU A 284 50.70 -33.27 5.22
CA LEU A 284 50.54 -33.07 6.67
C LEU A 284 50.43 -34.40 7.42
N TYR A 285 49.89 -35.44 6.77
CA TYR A 285 49.72 -36.78 7.37
C TYR A 285 50.89 -37.73 7.07
N GLN A 286 51.77 -37.38 6.13
CA GLN A 286 53.07 -38.02 5.90
C GLN A 286 54.09 -37.71 7.00
N THR A 287 53.79 -36.77 7.90
CA THR A 287 54.58 -36.42 9.09
C THR A 287 53.81 -36.65 10.37
N GLU A 288 54.54 -36.91 11.46
CA GLU A 288 54.00 -37.04 12.82
C GLU A 288 54.99 -36.56 13.89
N TRP A 289 54.49 -36.05 15.01
CA TRP A 289 55.22 -36.06 16.26
C TRP A 289 54.88 -37.34 17.03
N THR A 290 55.89 -38.05 17.55
CA THR A 290 55.71 -39.34 18.22
C THR A 290 56.71 -39.57 19.36
N GLY A 291 56.38 -40.46 20.30
CA GLY A 291 57.31 -40.94 21.33
C GLY A 291 58.43 -41.87 20.79
N GLY A 292 58.36 -42.28 19.52
CA GLY A 292 59.40 -43.07 18.85
C GLY A 292 59.20 -44.59 18.93
N GLN A 293 60.26 -45.36 18.73
CA GLN A 293 60.18 -46.83 18.70
C GLN A 293 60.21 -47.44 20.12
N THR A 294 59.07 -48.00 20.55
CA THR A 294 58.81 -49.03 21.60
C THR A 294 59.49 -49.02 22.98
N SER A 295 60.76 -48.63 23.14
CA SER A 295 61.57 -49.00 24.32
C SER A 295 61.88 -47.89 25.32
N GLY A 296 61.43 -46.65 25.08
CA GLY A 296 61.81 -45.48 25.90
C GLY A 296 60.87 -45.12 27.05
N VAL A 297 59.56 -45.30 26.87
CA VAL A 297 58.52 -44.78 27.78
C VAL A 297 57.68 -45.94 28.35
N PRO A 298 57.41 -46.01 29.66
CA PRO A 298 56.49 -46.99 30.25
C PRO A 298 55.04 -46.84 29.74
N ALA A 299 54.24 -47.90 29.85
CA ALA A 299 52.81 -47.81 29.57
C ALA A 299 52.09 -47.08 30.71
N GLY A 300 51.21 -46.14 30.38
CA GLY A 300 50.57 -45.22 31.32
C GLY A 300 51.35 -43.92 31.59
N GLU A 301 52.51 -43.71 30.95
CA GLU A 301 53.28 -42.45 31.04
C GLU A 301 53.18 -41.62 29.75
N SER A 302 53.29 -40.29 29.89
CA SER A 302 53.26 -39.37 28.75
C SER A 302 54.46 -39.57 27.84
N ALA A 303 54.20 -39.84 26.55
CA ALA A 303 55.23 -40.02 25.54
C ALA A 303 55.72 -38.68 24.97
N PHE A 304 54.80 -37.71 24.89
CA PHE A 304 55.04 -36.29 24.64
C PHE A 304 53.79 -35.48 25.02
N ALA A 305 53.97 -34.19 25.26
CA ALA A 305 52.89 -33.25 25.55
C ALA A 305 53.00 -31.99 24.68
N PHE A 306 51.87 -31.38 24.34
CA PHE A 306 51.80 -30.02 23.82
C PHE A 306 51.22 -29.10 24.90
N ALA A 307 51.90 -28.00 25.19
CA ALA A 307 51.47 -26.91 26.04
C ALA A 307 51.44 -25.63 25.18
N VAL A 308 50.24 -25.18 24.79
CA VAL A 308 50.03 -24.08 23.84
C VAL A 308 49.45 -22.88 24.57
N PRO A 309 50.20 -21.77 24.76
CA PRO A 309 49.69 -20.55 25.38
C PRO A 309 48.44 -20.04 24.66
N LEU A 310 47.31 -19.99 25.38
CA LEU A 310 45.98 -19.77 24.83
C LEU A 310 45.08 -19.12 25.91
N PRO A 311 44.40 -17.99 25.63
CA PRO A 311 43.56 -17.32 26.64
C PRO A 311 42.47 -18.24 27.21
N SER A 312 42.20 -18.14 28.51
CA SER A 312 41.15 -18.92 29.17
C SER A 312 39.79 -18.73 28.48
N GLY A 313 39.12 -19.82 28.11
CA GLY A 313 37.93 -19.81 27.26
C GLY A 313 37.52 -21.20 26.76
N GLU A 314 36.45 -21.23 25.96
CA GLU A 314 35.90 -22.44 25.34
C GLU A 314 36.48 -22.64 23.93
N TYR A 315 36.89 -23.88 23.60
CA TYR A 315 37.55 -24.21 22.33
C TYR A 315 37.05 -25.54 21.72
N GLN A 316 37.36 -25.74 20.44
CA GLN A 316 37.44 -27.06 19.81
C GLN A 316 38.91 -27.33 19.47
N VAL A 317 39.43 -28.45 19.94
CA VAL A 317 40.69 -29.02 19.46
C VAL A 317 40.37 -30.06 18.40
N ARG A 318 41.13 -30.07 17.31
CA ARG A 318 41.07 -31.13 16.29
C ARG A 318 42.43 -31.78 16.18
N LEU A 319 42.47 -33.08 16.47
CA LEU A 319 43.68 -33.89 16.39
C LEU A 319 43.64 -34.72 15.11
N HIS A 320 44.68 -34.59 14.29
CA HIS A 320 44.81 -35.21 12.98
C HIS A 320 45.80 -36.37 13.06
N PHE A 321 45.43 -37.53 12.51
CA PHE A 321 46.22 -38.75 12.53
C PHE A 321 46.11 -39.51 11.21
N ALA A 322 47.17 -40.21 10.82
CA ALA A 322 47.12 -41.37 9.93
C ALA A 322 48.04 -42.44 10.51
N GLU A 323 47.77 -43.74 10.32
CA GLU A 323 48.76 -44.77 10.67
C GLU A 323 49.65 -45.05 9.47
N LEU A 324 50.97 -45.04 9.68
CA LEU A 324 52.00 -45.29 8.65
C LEU A 324 52.69 -46.64 8.94
N ASN A 325 52.99 -46.90 10.22
CA ASN A 325 53.91 -47.97 10.61
C ASN A 325 53.24 -49.29 10.99
N LYS A 326 51.96 -49.28 11.40
CA LYS A 326 51.25 -50.47 11.90
C LYS A 326 50.28 -51.04 10.86
N GLY A 327 50.23 -52.37 10.78
CA GLY A 327 49.50 -53.11 9.73
C GLY A 327 48.25 -53.85 10.20
N ALA A 328 47.90 -53.76 11.48
CA ALA A 328 46.69 -54.38 12.05
C ALA A 328 46.17 -53.64 13.29
N PRO A 329 44.88 -53.78 13.63
CA PRO A 329 44.30 -53.24 14.87
C PRO A 329 45.02 -53.74 16.13
N GLY A 330 45.00 -52.95 17.20
CA GLY A 330 45.63 -53.25 18.48
C GLY A 330 47.16 -53.16 18.50
N GLN A 331 47.82 -52.88 17.38
CA GLN A 331 49.28 -52.72 17.31
C GLN A 331 49.78 -51.35 17.80
N ARG A 332 48.91 -50.33 17.77
CA ARG A 332 49.13 -49.06 18.47
C ARG A 332 47.84 -48.64 19.16
N LEU A 333 47.86 -48.66 20.49
CA LEU A 333 46.84 -48.09 21.38
C LEU A 333 47.53 -47.05 22.25
N PHE A 334 46.94 -45.86 22.36
CA PHE A 334 47.43 -44.78 23.21
C PHE A 334 46.28 -43.90 23.69
N ASP A 335 46.49 -43.19 24.79
CA ASP A 335 45.51 -42.26 25.34
C ASP A 335 45.88 -40.81 24.97
N VAL A 336 44.87 -39.94 24.83
CA VAL A 336 45.07 -38.49 24.74
C VAL A 336 44.13 -37.80 25.73
N ASN A 337 44.69 -36.93 26.58
CA ASN A 337 43.92 -36.12 27.54
C ASN A 337 44.21 -34.63 27.38
N LEU A 338 43.19 -33.80 27.59
CA LEU A 338 43.22 -32.34 27.47
C LEU A 338 42.99 -31.70 28.85
N GLU A 339 43.74 -30.64 29.18
CA GLU A 339 43.69 -29.93 30.48
C GLU A 339 43.93 -30.79 31.74
N GLY A 340 44.34 -32.06 31.57
CA GLY A 340 44.61 -33.01 32.64
C GLY A 340 43.34 -33.69 33.19
N GLY A 341 43.32 -35.02 33.20
CA GLY A 341 42.22 -35.78 33.81
C GLY A 341 42.08 -37.19 33.27
N ALA A 342 40.83 -37.57 32.97
CA ALA A 342 40.53 -38.78 32.20
C ALA A 342 40.65 -38.48 30.70
N ALA A 343 41.16 -39.42 29.92
CA ALA A 343 41.42 -39.22 28.50
C ALA A 343 40.14 -39.08 27.67
N GLU A 344 40.03 -38.00 26.87
CA GLU A 344 38.99 -37.83 25.87
C GLU A 344 39.10 -38.84 24.72
N LEU A 345 40.31 -39.36 24.46
CA LEU A 345 40.56 -40.50 23.58
C LEU A 345 41.25 -41.59 24.41
N GLN A 346 40.55 -42.68 24.71
CA GLN A 346 41.07 -43.83 25.45
C GLN A 346 41.30 -45.04 24.53
N ASP A 347 42.40 -45.77 24.72
CA ASP A 347 42.82 -46.93 23.91
C ASP A 347 42.73 -46.66 22.39
N PHE A 348 43.17 -45.49 21.95
CA PHE A 348 42.92 -44.99 20.60
C PHE A 348 43.74 -45.73 19.53
N ASP A 349 43.03 -46.47 18.67
CA ASP A 349 43.58 -47.29 17.58
C ASP A 349 43.42 -46.56 16.23
N VAL A 350 44.43 -45.80 15.82
CA VAL A 350 44.40 -45.03 14.56
C VAL A 350 44.14 -45.93 13.34
N PHE A 351 44.72 -47.14 13.31
CA PHE A 351 44.53 -48.08 12.20
C PHE A 351 43.08 -48.54 12.09
N ARG A 352 42.48 -48.97 13.21
CA ARG A 352 41.08 -49.39 13.28
C ARG A 352 40.13 -48.27 12.93
N GLU A 353 40.34 -47.09 13.51
CA GLU A 353 39.42 -45.97 13.43
C GLU A 353 39.47 -45.29 12.05
N ALA A 354 40.63 -45.21 11.40
CA ALA A 354 40.77 -44.72 10.01
C ALA A 354 40.39 -45.78 8.96
N GLY A 355 40.31 -47.06 9.35
CA GLY A 355 39.98 -48.18 8.46
C GLY A 355 41.18 -48.73 7.67
N GLY A 356 42.40 -48.60 8.21
CA GLY A 356 43.65 -49.09 7.62
C GLY A 356 44.82 -48.10 7.78
N ALA A 357 46.03 -48.55 7.43
CA ALA A 357 47.20 -47.69 7.25
C ALA A 357 47.05 -46.81 6.00
N GLY A 358 47.81 -45.70 5.93
CA GLY A 358 47.74 -44.73 4.83
C GLY A 358 46.42 -43.96 4.77
N ARG A 359 45.70 -43.83 5.89
CA ARG A 359 44.36 -43.22 5.94
C ARG A 359 44.28 -42.13 7.00
N ALA A 360 43.93 -40.92 6.56
CA ALA A 360 43.73 -39.75 7.39
C ALA A 360 42.43 -39.85 8.21
N ILE A 361 42.48 -39.42 9.48
CA ILE A 361 41.34 -39.26 10.36
C ILE A 361 41.53 -38.07 11.30
N VAL A 362 40.41 -37.46 11.71
CA VAL A 362 40.38 -36.33 12.66
C VAL A 362 39.51 -36.69 13.86
N ARG A 363 39.90 -36.25 15.06
CA ARG A 363 39.07 -36.27 16.28
C ARG A 363 38.86 -34.85 16.77
N THR A 364 37.60 -34.43 16.87
CA THR A 364 37.20 -33.09 17.32
C THR A 364 36.73 -33.16 18.76
N LEU A 365 37.41 -32.46 19.67
CA LEU A 365 37.23 -32.53 21.11
C LEU A 365 36.93 -31.11 21.66
N PRO A 366 35.85 -30.91 22.45
CA PRO A 366 35.64 -29.64 23.15
C PRO A 366 36.57 -29.53 24.35
N VAL A 367 37.04 -28.32 24.68
CA VAL A 367 37.86 -28.08 25.87
C VAL A 367 37.63 -26.68 26.44
N THR A 368 37.68 -26.56 27.77
CA THR A 368 37.66 -25.27 28.49
C THR A 368 39.05 -25.00 29.06
N VAL A 369 39.81 -24.08 28.46
CA VAL A 369 41.10 -23.64 29.02
C VAL A 369 40.85 -22.68 30.17
N ARG A 370 41.57 -22.83 31.28
CA ARG A 370 41.29 -22.06 32.52
C ARG A 370 42.43 -21.18 33.00
N ASP A 371 43.68 -21.59 32.84
CA ASP A 371 44.86 -20.91 33.42
C ASP A 371 45.66 -20.05 32.42
N GLY A 372 45.47 -20.26 31.12
CA GLY A 372 46.15 -19.53 30.04
C GLY A 372 47.04 -20.38 29.13
N GLU A 373 47.07 -21.70 29.32
CA GLU A 373 47.85 -22.63 28.49
C GLU A 373 47.01 -23.90 28.21
N LEU A 374 46.77 -24.23 26.94
CA LEU A 374 46.11 -25.48 26.57
C LEU A 374 47.10 -26.63 26.69
N ASN A 375 46.81 -27.58 27.59
CA ASN A 375 47.60 -28.78 27.80
C ASN A 375 46.99 -29.97 27.03
N ILE A 376 47.80 -30.70 26.26
CA ILE A 376 47.42 -31.91 25.53
C ILE A 376 48.51 -32.98 25.73
N ASP A 377 48.21 -33.99 26.54
CA ASP A 377 49.14 -35.08 26.90
C ASP A 377 48.85 -36.35 26.09
N PHE A 378 49.87 -36.89 25.43
CA PHE A 378 49.79 -38.08 24.58
C PHE A 378 50.46 -39.28 25.31
N VAL A 379 49.65 -40.11 25.94
CA VAL A 379 50.07 -41.13 26.91
C VAL A 379 50.21 -42.50 26.26
N ARG A 380 51.35 -43.17 26.48
CA ARG A 380 51.64 -44.48 25.87
C ARG A 380 50.73 -45.57 26.43
N GLY A 381 49.99 -46.26 25.56
CA GLY A 381 49.32 -47.52 25.87
C GLY A 381 50.20 -48.72 25.50
N VAL A 382 49.82 -49.44 24.44
CA VAL A 382 50.58 -50.57 23.89
C VAL A 382 51.88 -50.13 23.22
N GLU A 383 51.84 -49.01 22.50
CA GLU A 383 52.91 -48.46 21.67
C GLU A 383 52.90 -46.94 21.80
N ASN A 384 54.00 -46.28 21.44
CA ASN A 384 54.08 -44.82 21.54
C ASN A 384 53.00 -44.11 20.72
N ALA A 385 52.41 -43.10 21.35
CA ALA A 385 51.44 -42.20 20.75
C ALA A 385 52.00 -41.46 19.53
N LYS A 386 51.10 -40.86 18.74
CA LYS A 386 51.45 -40.03 17.59
C LYS A 386 50.39 -38.96 17.33
N VAL A 387 50.76 -37.88 16.64
CA VAL A 387 49.83 -36.91 16.04
C VAL A 387 50.47 -36.29 14.80
N SER A 388 49.70 -36.11 13.73
CA SER A 388 50.13 -35.50 12.46
C SER A 388 49.82 -34.00 12.39
N GLY A 389 48.78 -33.54 13.10
CA GLY A 389 48.50 -32.12 13.20
C GLY A 389 47.45 -31.77 14.24
N ILE A 390 47.41 -30.50 14.62
CA ILE A 390 46.51 -29.95 15.66
C ILE A 390 45.88 -28.66 15.13
N GLU A 391 44.55 -28.56 15.07
CA GLU A 391 43.85 -27.25 15.02
C GLU A 391 43.30 -26.90 16.42
N ILE A 392 43.35 -25.63 16.79
CA ILE A 392 42.70 -25.06 17.98
C ILE A 392 41.80 -23.92 17.52
N LEU A 393 40.50 -24.06 17.73
CA LEU A 393 39.45 -23.15 17.25
C LEU A 393 38.66 -22.59 18.44
N ALA A 394 38.49 -21.27 18.53
CA ALA A 394 37.63 -20.68 19.56
C ALA A 394 36.16 -21.10 19.40
N ARG A 395 35.46 -21.34 20.52
CA ARG A 395 33.99 -21.40 20.58
C ARG A 395 33.47 -20.08 21.13
N ALA A 396 32.35 -19.60 20.60
CA ALA A 396 31.53 -18.66 21.34
C ALA A 396 31.03 -19.34 22.63
N ALA A 397 31.15 -18.63 23.76
CA ALA A 397 30.50 -19.06 24.99
C ALA A 397 28.97 -19.09 24.79
N ALA A 398 28.28 -20.02 25.46
CA ALA A 398 26.82 -20.04 25.42
C ALA A 398 26.27 -18.72 25.98
N PRO A 399 25.30 -18.06 25.31
CA PRO A 399 24.76 -16.79 25.78
C PRO A 399 24.10 -16.98 27.15
N ALA A 400 24.33 -16.02 28.05
CA ALA A 400 23.68 -16.01 29.35
C ALA A 400 22.16 -15.94 29.17
N GLN A 401 21.42 -16.81 29.85
CA GLN A 401 19.96 -16.82 29.81
C GLN A 401 19.42 -15.57 30.51
N ARG A 402 18.63 -14.75 29.79
CA ARG A 402 18.06 -13.49 30.29
C ARG A 402 16.56 -13.63 30.58
N GLY A 403 16.05 -12.80 31.49
CA GLY A 403 14.63 -12.50 31.54
C GLY A 403 14.17 -11.74 30.29
N GLU A 404 12.86 -11.66 30.08
CA GLU A 404 12.22 -10.90 28.98
C GLU A 404 10.84 -10.40 29.50
N ILE A 405 10.61 -9.10 29.49
CA ILE A 405 9.45 -8.44 30.13
C ILE A 405 8.24 -8.26 29.21
N ASP A 406 7.16 -9.02 29.46
CA ASP A 406 5.91 -8.92 28.69
C ASP A 406 4.74 -8.33 29.50
N LEU A 407 3.86 -7.62 28.80
CA LEU A 407 2.62 -7.02 29.29
C LEU A 407 1.44 -7.35 28.38
N ASN A 408 0.26 -7.61 28.96
CA ASN A 408 -0.96 -7.96 28.25
C ASN A 408 -1.61 -6.81 27.41
N GLY A 409 -0.87 -5.74 27.10
CA GLY A 409 -1.32 -4.60 26.29
C GLY A 409 -0.33 -3.44 26.31
N ALA A 410 -0.49 -2.50 25.36
CA ALA A 410 0.33 -1.29 25.26
C ALA A 410 -0.34 -0.03 25.87
N GLU A 411 -1.68 -0.03 25.98
CA GLU A 411 -2.44 1.05 26.61
C GLU A 411 -3.68 0.50 27.34
N LEU A 412 -4.04 1.14 28.47
CA LEU A 412 -5.33 0.98 29.13
C LEU A 412 -6.16 2.25 28.97
N VAL A 413 -7.41 2.11 28.53
CA VAL A 413 -8.35 3.20 28.30
C VAL A 413 -9.50 3.12 29.31
N PHE A 414 -9.75 4.23 30.01
CA PHE A 414 -10.73 4.34 31.09
C PHE A 414 -11.80 5.41 30.82
N SER A 415 -12.91 5.30 31.55
CA SER A 415 -13.93 6.34 31.65
C SER A 415 -14.28 6.57 33.11
N GLY A 416 -14.72 7.78 33.43
CA GLY A 416 -15.11 8.15 34.78
C GLY A 416 -15.76 9.52 34.83
N VAL A 417 -16.15 9.90 36.04
CA VAL A 417 -16.77 11.18 36.34
C VAL A 417 -16.02 11.80 37.52
N VAL A 418 -15.93 13.13 37.57
CA VAL A 418 -15.32 13.86 38.69
C VAL A 418 -15.73 13.31 40.06
N ASN A 419 -14.72 13.16 40.92
CA ASN A 419 -14.78 12.69 42.30
C ASN A 419 -15.29 11.24 42.48
N ARG A 420 -15.37 10.45 41.41
CA ARG A 420 -15.69 9.01 41.47
C ARG A 420 -14.54 8.17 40.89
N ALA A 421 -14.15 7.14 41.63
CA ALA A 421 -13.15 6.16 41.20
C ALA A 421 -13.84 4.99 40.49
N GLY A 422 -13.35 4.62 39.32
CA GLY A 422 -13.80 3.46 38.55
C GLY A 422 -13.19 2.14 39.04
N SER A 423 -13.74 1.03 38.54
CA SER A 423 -13.18 -0.30 38.75
C SER A 423 -11.77 -0.44 38.16
N PRO A 424 -10.86 -1.19 38.80
CA PRO A 424 -9.52 -1.44 38.25
C PRO A 424 -9.58 -2.35 37.01
N GLN A 425 -8.79 -2.02 35.99
CA GLN A 425 -8.44 -2.93 34.89
C GLN A 425 -7.17 -3.71 35.24
N THR A 426 -7.04 -4.95 34.78
CA THR A 426 -5.93 -5.85 35.15
C THR A 426 -4.78 -5.80 34.16
N VAL A 427 -3.60 -5.46 34.67
CA VAL A 427 -2.30 -5.65 34.01
C VAL A 427 -1.74 -7.00 34.45
N THR A 428 -1.20 -7.76 33.50
CA THR A 428 -0.45 -8.99 33.72
C THR A 428 0.98 -8.75 33.26
N LEU A 429 1.92 -8.88 34.18
CA LEU A 429 3.36 -8.77 33.97
C LEU A 429 3.96 -10.17 33.92
N ARG A 430 4.73 -10.48 32.88
CA ARG A 430 5.30 -11.84 32.66
C ARG A 430 6.81 -11.78 32.44
N ASN A 431 7.46 -12.91 32.71
CA ASN A 431 8.78 -13.23 32.19
C ASN A 431 8.65 -14.27 31.08
N LEU A 432 8.88 -13.89 29.81
CA LEU A 432 8.92 -14.82 28.67
C LEU A 432 10.31 -15.42 28.44
N GLY A 433 11.31 -14.92 29.17
CA GLY A 433 12.72 -15.23 29.00
C GLY A 433 13.10 -16.59 29.57
N GLN A 434 14.38 -16.90 29.46
CA GLN A 434 14.96 -18.18 29.88
C GLN A 434 15.77 -18.05 31.20
N GLY A 435 16.06 -16.82 31.63
CA GLY A 435 16.65 -16.47 32.94
C GLY A 435 15.62 -15.86 33.89
N GLU A 436 16.03 -15.60 35.13
CA GLU A 436 15.23 -14.80 36.07
C GLU A 436 15.09 -13.35 35.59
N LEU A 437 13.91 -12.76 35.77
CA LEU A 437 13.64 -11.33 35.56
C LEU A 437 13.40 -10.67 36.92
N ARG A 438 14.18 -9.66 37.29
CA ARG A 438 13.96 -8.87 38.51
C ARG A 438 13.32 -7.55 38.13
N VAL A 439 12.18 -7.26 38.75
CA VAL A 439 11.46 -6.00 38.59
C VAL A 439 11.80 -5.13 39.80
N GLY A 440 12.52 -4.05 39.57
CA GLY A 440 13.01 -3.12 40.59
C GLY A 440 11.96 -2.13 41.08
N SER A 441 11.09 -1.63 40.20
CA SER A 441 10.04 -0.66 40.57
C SER A 441 8.75 -0.81 39.74
N LEU A 442 7.64 -0.36 40.32
CA LEU A 442 6.32 -0.23 39.69
C LEU A 442 5.77 1.16 40.06
N THR A 443 5.75 2.10 39.13
CA THR A 443 5.46 3.52 39.41
C THR A 443 4.46 4.13 38.43
N LEU A 444 3.62 5.04 38.91
CA LEU A 444 2.76 5.87 38.06
C LEU A 444 3.47 7.20 37.78
N THR A 445 3.57 7.56 36.51
CA THR A 445 4.35 8.70 36.00
C THR A 445 3.56 9.49 34.95
N GLY A 446 4.08 10.64 34.53
CA GLY A 446 3.38 11.57 33.63
C GLY A 446 2.49 12.60 34.34
N GLU A 447 2.00 13.57 33.57
CA GLU A 447 1.31 14.78 34.06
C GLU A 447 0.09 14.47 34.94
N HIS A 448 -0.72 13.48 34.57
CA HIS A 448 -1.95 13.13 35.28
C HIS A 448 -1.80 11.84 36.11
N ALA A 449 -0.60 11.48 36.57
CA ALA A 449 -0.36 10.27 37.36
C ALA A 449 -1.27 10.16 38.61
N SER A 450 -1.64 11.31 39.21
CA SER A 450 -2.58 11.42 40.33
C SER A 450 -4.03 11.05 40.01
N ALA A 451 -4.42 11.01 38.73
CA ALA A 451 -5.72 10.54 38.26
C ALA A 451 -5.81 9.01 38.18
N PHE A 452 -4.74 8.28 38.48
CA PHE A 452 -4.68 6.82 38.43
C PHE A 452 -4.18 6.27 39.77
N ARG A 453 -4.54 5.02 40.09
CA ARG A 453 -4.09 4.34 41.31
C ARG A 453 -3.81 2.87 41.04
N LEU A 454 -2.65 2.40 41.48
CA LEU A 454 -2.37 0.96 41.53
C LEU A 454 -3.25 0.29 42.60
N VAL A 455 -3.73 -0.90 42.30
CA VAL A 455 -4.63 -1.70 43.16
C VAL A 455 -4.08 -3.12 43.22
N ASN A 456 -3.85 -3.64 44.42
CA ASN A 456 -3.29 -4.97 44.64
C ASN A 456 -1.97 -5.24 43.90
N ALA A 457 -1.16 -4.18 43.64
CA ALA A 457 0.14 -4.34 43.02
C ALA A 457 1.10 -5.11 43.96
N PRO A 458 1.97 -5.99 43.41
CA PRO A 458 2.97 -6.68 44.21
C PRO A 458 4.02 -5.69 44.73
N ALA A 459 4.62 -6.00 45.88
CA ALA A 459 5.73 -5.21 46.40
C ALA A 459 6.97 -5.40 45.51
N ALA A 460 7.58 -4.30 45.09
CA ALA A 460 8.87 -4.28 44.40
C ALA A 460 10.01 -3.96 45.40
N PRO A 461 11.23 -4.48 45.20
CA PRO A 461 11.63 -5.36 44.10
C PRO A 461 11.09 -6.79 44.23
N LEU A 462 10.84 -7.44 43.10
CA LEU A 462 10.39 -8.85 43.02
C LEU A 462 11.12 -9.59 41.89
N THR A 463 11.18 -10.92 41.97
CA THR A 463 11.79 -11.78 40.94
C THR A 463 10.75 -12.71 40.32
N LEU A 464 10.70 -12.76 38.99
CA LEU A 464 9.88 -13.67 38.20
C LEU A 464 10.78 -14.74 37.53
N PRO A 465 10.65 -16.03 37.89
CA PRO A 465 11.27 -17.12 37.15
C PRO A 465 10.76 -17.21 35.69
N PRO A 466 11.49 -17.90 34.80
CA PRO A 466 11.05 -18.18 33.43
C PRO A 466 9.60 -18.68 33.33
N GLY A 467 8.82 -18.08 32.43
CA GLY A 467 7.41 -18.43 32.18
C GLY A 467 6.43 -18.05 33.31
N GLN A 468 6.87 -17.38 34.38
CA GLN A 468 5.98 -16.93 35.46
C GLN A 468 5.34 -15.57 35.16
N SER A 469 4.25 -15.28 35.86
CA SER A 469 3.53 -14.00 35.75
C SER A 469 2.93 -13.55 37.08
N VAL A 470 2.72 -12.24 37.20
CA VAL A 470 2.06 -11.58 38.32
C VAL A 470 1.05 -10.55 37.78
N THR A 471 -0.04 -10.32 38.51
CA THR A 471 -1.08 -9.35 38.11
C THR A 471 -1.12 -8.15 39.05
N LEU A 472 -1.47 -6.99 38.51
CA LEU A 472 -1.84 -5.80 39.28
C LEU A 472 -3.04 -5.10 38.64
N GLY A 473 -3.84 -4.40 39.45
CA GLY A 473 -4.91 -3.54 38.97
C GLY A 473 -4.45 -2.10 38.79
N VAL A 474 -4.98 -1.41 37.78
CA VAL A 474 -4.90 0.05 37.63
C VAL A 474 -6.32 0.59 37.61
N ALA A 475 -6.66 1.50 38.53
CA ALA A 475 -7.96 2.16 38.60
C ALA A 475 -7.85 3.64 38.21
N PHE A 476 -8.83 4.14 37.47
CA PHE A 476 -8.98 5.56 37.17
C PHE A 476 -9.76 6.27 38.27
N ALA A 477 -9.21 7.36 38.79
CA ALA A 477 -9.70 8.11 39.94
C ALA A 477 -9.40 9.61 39.75
N PRO A 478 -10.09 10.30 38.82
CA PRO A 478 -9.70 11.62 38.31
C PRO A 478 -9.75 12.78 39.33
N GLY A 479 -10.31 12.58 40.53
CA GLY A 479 -10.54 13.66 41.48
C GLY A 479 -11.39 14.77 40.86
N ASN A 480 -10.97 16.02 40.96
CA ASN A 480 -11.65 17.16 40.35
C ASN A 480 -11.22 17.46 38.89
N LEU A 481 -10.40 16.62 38.27
CA LEU A 481 -9.92 16.81 36.89
C LEU A 481 -10.98 16.40 35.86
N THR A 482 -11.02 17.07 34.70
CA THR A 482 -11.99 16.82 33.62
C THR A 482 -11.30 16.76 32.26
N GLY A 483 -11.91 16.07 31.30
CA GLY A 483 -11.36 15.84 29.96
C GLY A 483 -10.47 14.60 29.88
N ALA A 484 -9.63 14.56 28.84
CA ALA A 484 -8.72 13.45 28.56
C ALA A 484 -7.44 13.55 29.41
N LEU A 485 -7.32 12.70 30.42
CA LEU A 485 -6.21 12.65 31.36
C LEU A 485 -5.26 11.50 30.98
N ARG A 486 -3.94 11.74 31.01
CA ARG A 486 -2.93 10.76 30.59
C ARG A 486 -1.75 10.62 31.55
N ALA A 487 -1.34 9.38 31.75
CA ALA A 487 -0.25 8.93 32.62
C ALA A 487 0.40 7.66 32.04
N GLU A 488 1.44 7.16 32.69
CA GLU A 488 2.12 5.92 32.34
C GLU A 488 2.35 5.07 33.60
N LEU A 489 2.16 3.75 33.50
CA LEU A 489 2.74 2.80 34.45
C LEU A 489 4.15 2.44 33.94
N ARG A 490 5.16 2.95 34.64
CA ARG A 490 6.59 2.69 34.41
C ARG A 490 7.02 1.50 35.27
N ILE A 491 7.64 0.52 34.62
CA ILE A 491 8.12 -0.73 35.22
C ILE A 491 9.62 -0.84 34.93
N GLU A 492 10.45 -0.88 35.97
CA GLU A 492 11.91 -0.93 35.83
C GLU A 492 12.41 -2.34 36.17
N SER A 493 13.34 -2.86 35.39
CA SER A 493 13.78 -4.27 35.45
C SER A 493 15.29 -4.42 35.23
N ASP A 494 15.85 -5.59 35.54
CA ASP A 494 17.19 -6.01 35.09
C ASP A 494 17.18 -6.68 33.70
N ASP A 495 16.12 -6.41 32.93
CA ASP A 495 16.05 -6.76 31.51
C ASP A 495 17.05 -5.93 30.69
N ALA A 496 17.59 -6.50 29.63
CA ALA A 496 18.87 -6.06 29.07
C ALA A 496 18.76 -5.07 27.91
N ASP A 497 17.70 -5.20 27.11
CA ASP A 497 17.27 -4.27 26.08
C ASP A 497 16.03 -3.48 26.54
N GLU A 498 15.09 -4.12 27.24
CA GLU A 498 13.90 -3.46 27.83
C GLU A 498 13.97 -3.26 29.36
N GLY A 499 15.11 -2.78 29.88
CA GLY A 499 15.29 -2.41 31.30
C GLY A 499 14.35 -1.31 31.84
N THR A 500 13.47 -0.76 31.00
CA THR A 500 12.21 -0.14 31.45
C THR A 500 11.10 -0.40 30.44
N ARG A 501 10.05 -1.10 30.88
CA ARG A 501 8.77 -1.19 30.16
C ARG A 501 7.81 -0.07 30.58
N THR A 502 7.06 0.51 29.65
CA THR A 502 5.95 1.43 29.97
C THR A 502 4.62 0.95 29.40
N LEU A 503 3.55 1.14 30.18
CA LEU A 503 2.16 0.93 29.77
C LEU A 503 1.46 2.29 29.78
N SER A 504 0.92 2.70 28.63
CA SER A 504 0.17 3.96 28.53
C SER A 504 -1.15 3.87 29.29
N LEU A 505 -1.55 4.95 29.95
CA LEU A 505 -2.82 5.06 30.67
C LEU A 505 -3.55 6.32 30.19
N SER A 506 -4.76 6.15 29.65
CA SER A 506 -5.62 7.26 29.21
C SER A 506 -7.01 7.13 29.81
N GLY A 507 -7.57 8.22 30.32
CA GLY A 507 -8.89 8.20 30.95
C GLY A 507 -9.68 9.47 30.67
N LEU A 508 -10.94 9.30 30.25
CA LEU A 508 -11.86 10.41 30.03
C LEU A 508 -12.68 10.68 31.29
N SER A 509 -12.53 11.86 31.88
CA SER A 509 -13.29 12.31 33.05
C SER A 509 -14.36 13.33 32.66
N ALA A 510 -15.61 12.90 32.67
CA ALA A 510 -16.78 13.76 32.45
C ALA A 510 -17.12 14.58 33.71
N ARG A 511 -17.92 15.65 33.56
CA ARG A 511 -18.44 16.43 34.71
C ARG A 511 -19.63 15.75 35.36
N GLY A 512 -20.36 14.94 34.60
CA GLY A 512 -21.57 14.22 34.97
C GLY A 512 -21.89 13.15 33.93
N GLU A 513 -23.10 12.61 33.98
CA GLU A 513 -23.53 11.44 33.19
C GLU A 513 -24.65 11.75 32.18
N GLN A 514 -25.05 13.02 32.02
CA GLN A 514 -26.15 13.44 31.14
C GLN A 514 -25.99 14.90 30.68
N GLY A 515 -26.28 15.17 29.40
CA GLY A 515 -26.44 16.53 28.83
C GLY A 515 -25.17 17.39 28.90
N ASP A 516 -25.28 18.68 29.21
CA ASP A 516 -24.19 19.68 29.30
C ASP A 516 -22.99 19.32 30.22
N GLN A 517 -23.03 18.17 30.89
CA GLN A 517 -21.97 17.62 31.74
C GLN A 517 -21.16 16.48 31.08
N GLU A 518 -21.58 16.01 29.90
CA GLU A 518 -20.92 15.01 29.08
C GLU A 518 -19.63 15.55 28.43
N PRO A 519 -18.71 14.67 27.99
CA PRO A 519 -17.49 15.08 27.31
C PRO A 519 -17.73 15.31 25.81
N PRO A 520 -17.31 16.47 25.25
CA PRO A 520 -17.32 16.71 23.81
C PRO A 520 -16.61 15.61 23.02
N LEU A 521 -17.06 15.35 21.78
CA LEU A 521 -16.39 14.43 20.84
C LEU A 521 -14.88 14.71 20.71
N ALA A 522 -14.46 15.97 20.81
CA ALA A 522 -13.05 16.37 20.84
C ALA A 522 -12.25 15.77 22.01
N GLN A 523 -12.85 15.60 23.19
CA GLN A 523 -12.20 14.96 24.34
C GLN A 523 -12.21 13.43 24.22
N ILE A 524 -13.23 12.86 23.57
CA ILE A 524 -13.30 11.43 23.25
C ILE A 524 -12.17 11.02 22.31
N VAL A 525 -11.97 11.74 21.19
CA VAL A 525 -10.87 11.41 20.27
C VAL A 525 -9.49 11.61 20.94
N GLN A 526 -9.33 12.62 21.81
CA GLN A 526 -8.10 12.83 22.59
C GLN A 526 -7.83 11.69 23.59
N ALA A 527 -8.85 11.17 24.28
CA ALA A 527 -8.73 10.09 25.24
C ALA A 527 -8.50 8.73 24.58
N LEU A 528 -9.12 8.48 23.42
CA LEU A 528 -8.85 7.33 22.55
C LEU A 528 -7.52 7.47 21.79
N GLY A 529 -6.87 8.63 21.87
CA GLY A 529 -5.56 8.88 21.27
C GLY A 529 -5.55 9.14 19.77
N PHE A 530 -6.71 9.44 19.16
CA PHE A 530 -6.81 9.77 17.74
C PHE A 530 -6.53 11.26 17.49
N GLY A 531 -5.58 11.56 16.60
CA GLY A 531 -5.17 12.93 16.26
C GLY A 531 -6.14 13.65 15.31
N ILE A 532 -7.45 13.56 15.56
CA ILE A 532 -8.52 14.08 14.70
C ILE A 532 -8.97 15.47 15.15
N ASN A 533 -9.04 16.41 14.22
CA ASN A 533 -9.73 17.68 14.39
C ASN A 533 -11.23 17.52 14.05
N VAL A 534 -12.09 17.47 15.07
CA VAL A 534 -13.56 17.39 14.87
C VAL A 534 -14.23 18.75 14.60
N GLY A 535 -13.45 19.81 14.40
CA GLY A 535 -13.90 21.15 14.02
C GLY A 535 -14.17 22.11 15.18
N SER A 536 -14.48 21.61 16.37
CA SER A 536 -14.61 22.41 17.60
C SER A 536 -14.21 21.61 18.84
N SER A 537 -13.90 22.31 19.93
CA SER A 537 -13.73 21.74 21.27
C SER A 537 -14.96 21.91 22.17
N SER A 538 -16.03 22.53 21.66
CA SER A 538 -17.34 22.61 22.29
C SER A 538 -18.07 21.26 22.24
N LEU A 539 -19.00 21.03 23.18
CA LEU A 539 -19.90 19.87 23.16
C LEU A 539 -20.69 19.83 21.84
N ILE A 540 -21.34 20.96 21.51
CA ILE A 540 -22.13 21.09 20.29
C ILE A 540 -21.23 21.45 19.08
N LEU A 541 -21.30 20.63 18.04
CA LEU A 541 -20.76 20.86 16.70
C LEU A 541 -21.83 21.44 15.75
N GLY A 542 -23.10 21.08 15.95
CA GLY A 542 -24.25 21.53 15.18
C GLY A 542 -24.61 20.61 14.00
N THR A 543 -25.89 20.59 13.61
CA THR A 543 -26.49 19.60 12.69
C THR A 543 -26.46 19.95 11.21
N GLY A 544 -25.59 20.89 10.79
CA GLY A 544 -25.48 21.34 9.39
C GLY A 544 -24.53 20.47 8.56
N ALA A 545 -24.94 20.06 7.37
CA ALA A 545 -24.19 19.20 6.44
C ALA A 545 -22.94 19.84 5.77
N ALA A 546 -22.38 20.89 6.36
CA ALA A 546 -21.06 21.39 6.01
C ALA A 546 -20.00 20.57 6.79
N PRO A 547 -18.89 20.15 6.16
CA PRO A 547 -17.87 19.37 6.84
C PRO A 547 -17.13 20.22 7.87
N LEU A 548 -16.86 19.65 9.04
CA LEU A 548 -16.18 20.30 10.17
C LEU A 548 -14.79 19.69 10.42
N GLY A 549 -13.75 20.53 10.45
CA GLY A 549 -12.38 20.08 10.75
C GLY A 549 -11.81 19.13 9.70
N ASP A 550 -11.50 17.89 10.09
CA ASP A 550 -10.98 16.81 9.24
C ASP A 550 -12.07 16.01 8.49
N GLU A 551 -13.34 16.38 8.64
CA GLU A 551 -14.47 15.61 8.12
C GLU A 551 -14.47 15.41 6.60
N VAL A 552 -14.85 14.20 6.17
CA VAL A 552 -15.13 13.84 4.77
C VAL A 552 -16.61 13.49 4.60
N LEU A 553 -17.23 13.97 3.52
CA LEU A 553 -18.65 13.71 3.22
C LEU A 553 -18.84 12.30 2.65
N ALA A 554 -18.72 11.29 3.51
CA ALA A 554 -18.73 9.87 3.17
C ALA A 554 -20.04 9.18 3.58
N GLY A 555 -21.13 9.45 2.86
CA GLY A 555 -22.42 8.83 3.15
C GLY A 555 -22.48 7.33 2.86
N LEU A 556 -21.63 6.84 1.96
CA LEU A 556 -21.44 5.43 1.63
C LEU A 556 -19.95 5.07 1.61
N PHE A 557 -19.67 3.80 1.79
CA PHE A 557 -18.35 3.17 1.77
C PHE A 557 -18.29 2.01 0.78
N VAL A 558 -17.09 1.64 0.38
CA VAL A 558 -16.75 0.38 -0.29
C VAL A 558 -15.62 -0.32 0.48
N LYS A 559 -15.58 -1.64 0.38
CA LYS A 559 -14.54 -2.50 0.97
C LYS A 559 -13.16 -2.14 0.39
N ALA A 560 -12.17 -1.86 1.24
CA ALA A 560 -10.89 -1.28 0.79
C ALA A 560 -9.86 -2.31 0.29
N GLY A 561 -9.96 -3.54 0.77
CA GLY A 561 -9.05 -4.67 0.56
C GLY A 561 -9.70 -6.02 0.97
N PRO A 562 -8.98 -7.15 0.84
CA PRO A 562 -9.61 -8.48 0.81
C PRO A 562 -10.18 -9.00 2.14
N GLY A 563 -9.65 -8.56 3.28
CA GLY A 563 -10.16 -8.96 4.61
C GLY A 563 -11.59 -8.45 4.88
N PRO A 564 -12.23 -8.79 6.02
CA PRO A 564 -13.53 -8.23 6.37
C PRO A 564 -13.46 -6.72 6.63
N VAL A 565 -14.61 -6.06 6.69
CA VAL A 565 -14.76 -4.72 7.28
C VAL A 565 -14.85 -4.87 8.79
N THR A 566 -14.15 -4.02 9.55
CA THR A 566 -14.32 -3.93 11.02
C THR A 566 -15.29 -2.80 11.37
N LEU A 567 -16.09 -2.96 12.42
CA LEU A 567 -16.97 -1.92 12.95
C LEU A 567 -17.06 -2.05 14.47
N ARG A 568 -16.37 -1.17 15.19
CA ARG A 568 -16.10 -1.29 16.63
C ARG A 568 -16.64 -0.05 17.34
N PRO A 569 -17.56 -0.16 18.32
CA PRO A 569 -17.97 0.98 19.12
C PRO A 569 -16.82 1.40 20.05
N VAL A 570 -16.49 2.69 20.04
CA VAL A 570 -15.36 3.27 20.82
C VAL A 570 -15.81 4.30 21.84
N ALA A 571 -17.01 4.86 21.71
CA ALA A 571 -17.66 5.64 22.77
C ALA A 571 -19.18 5.57 22.66
N ARG A 572 -19.84 5.73 23.81
CA ARG A 572 -21.29 5.93 23.92
C ARG A 572 -21.58 6.89 25.06
N TYR A 573 -22.16 8.03 24.74
CA TYR A 573 -22.56 9.06 25.70
C TYR A 573 -24.04 9.38 25.48
N SER A 574 -24.86 8.39 25.83
CA SER A 574 -26.32 8.35 25.64
C SER A 574 -27.03 7.91 26.94
N PRO A 575 -28.37 7.84 26.97
CA PRO A 575 -29.11 7.05 27.96
C PRO A 575 -28.87 5.53 27.85
N ASP A 576 -29.13 4.77 28.92
CA ASP A 576 -29.05 3.30 28.94
C ASP A 576 -30.18 2.62 28.14
N ASP A 577 -29.79 1.88 27.12
CA ASP A 577 -30.64 1.03 26.29
C ASP A 577 -29.80 0.00 25.52
N LEU A 578 -30.46 -0.95 24.87
CA LEU A 578 -29.82 -1.75 23.83
C LEU A 578 -29.71 -0.91 22.55
N LEU A 579 -28.52 -0.85 21.95
CA LEU A 579 -28.29 -0.17 20.67
C LEU A 579 -27.84 -1.16 19.60
N PRO A 580 -28.74 -1.65 18.73
CA PRO A 580 -28.36 -2.36 17.51
C PRO A 580 -27.55 -1.46 16.59
N PHE A 581 -26.52 -1.99 15.94
CA PHE A 581 -25.76 -1.27 14.92
C PHE A 581 -25.29 -2.21 13.81
N GLY A 582 -25.01 -1.66 12.64
CA GLY A 582 -24.51 -2.42 11.52
C GLY A 582 -24.39 -1.63 10.24
N TYR A 583 -24.59 -2.31 9.12
CA TYR A 583 -24.48 -1.74 7.78
C TYR A 583 -25.75 -1.96 6.97
N TYR A 584 -25.89 -1.21 5.88
CA TYR A 584 -26.99 -1.39 4.93
C TYR A 584 -26.49 -1.20 3.50
N THR A 585 -27.07 -1.94 2.56
CA THR A 585 -26.88 -1.66 1.13
C THR A 585 -28.05 -0.82 0.59
N PRO A 586 -27.82 0.21 -0.24
CA PRO A 586 -28.89 0.99 -0.85
C PRO A 586 -29.78 0.12 -1.76
N GLY A 587 -31.09 0.34 -1.71
CA GLY A 587 -32.08 -0.37 -2.53
C GLY A 587 -33.24 0.51 -2.94
N SER A 588 -33.89 0.19 -4.06
CA SER A 588 -35.04 0.94 -4.60
C SER A 588 -36.27 0.92 -3.69
N SER A 589 -36.40 -0.10 -2.82
CA SER A 589 -37.43 -0.20 -1.79
C SER A 589 -36.98 0.32 -0.42
N GLY A 590 -35.88 1.06 -0.33
CA GLY A 590 -35.23 1.48 0.91
C GLY A 590 -33.97 0.67 1.27
N PRO A 591 -33.29 1.02 2.39
CA PRO A 591 -32.02 0.43 2.78
C PRO A 591 -32.17 -1.01 3.29
N ALA A 592 -31.37 -1.94 2.74
CA ALA A 592 -31.34 -3.34 3.18
C ALA A 592 -30.42 -3.50 4.41
N LEU A 593 -31.00 -3.36 5.60
CA LEU A 593 -30.30 -3.42 6.90
C LEU A 593 -29.70 -4.80 7.19
N ARG A 594 -28.48 -4.82 7.75
CA ARG A 594 -27.79 -6.01 8.24
C ARG A 594 -27.10 -5.67 9.57
N GLU A 595 -27.61 -6.21 10.68
CA GLU A 595 -27.06 -6.02 12.03
C GLU A 595 -25.70 -6.71 12.17
N VAL A 596 -24.78 -6.09 12.92
CA VAL A 596 -23.42 -6.60 13.20
C VAL A 596 -23.30 -7.01 14.67
N ALA A 597 -23.77 -6.13 15.58
CA ALA A 597 -23.94 -6.41 17.00
C ALA A 597 -24.92 -5.42 17.66
N VAL A 598 -25.11 -5.59 18.96
CA VAL A 598 -25.89 -4.71 19.83
C VAL A 598 -24.99 -4.25 20.98
N ILE A 599 -24.90 -2.94 21.24
CA ILE A 599 -24.26 -2.44 22.47
C ILE A 599 -25.17 -2.79 23.66
N ALA A 600 -24.59 -3.39 24.70
CA ALA A 600 -25.30 -3.86 25.87
C ALA A 600 -25.79 -2.70 26.76
N ARG A 601 -26.70 -3.04 27.69
CA ARG A 601 -27.07 -2.16 28.81
C ARG A 601 -25.98 -2.13 29.88
N GLY A 602 -25.85 -1.02 30.60
CA GLY A 602 -24.69 -0.79 31.48
C GLY A 602 -23.41 -0.53 30.68
N GLY A 603 -23.57 0.07 29.50
CA GLY A 603 -22.51 0.48 28.57
C GLY A 603 -22.66 1.94 28.13
N GLU A 604 -23.52 2.69 28.80
CA GLU A 604 -23.71 4.13 28.66
C GLU A 604 -22.57 4.94 29.31
N GLN A 605 -22.39 6.17 28.86
CA GLN A 605 -21.51 7.17 29.46
C GLN A 605 -20.02 6.75 29.54
N GLN A 606 -19.56 5.93 28.57
CA GLN A 606 -18.20 5.38 28.57
C GLN A 606 -17.59 5.21 27.16
N LEU A 607 -16.26 5.16 27.16
CA LEU A 607 -15.43 4.65 26.07
C LEU A 607 -15.51 3.12 26.00
N ASN A 608 -15.23 2.57 24.82
CA ASN A 608 -15.19 1.14 24.51
C ASN A 608 -16.36 0.33 25.13
N PRO A 609 -17.62 0.72 24.87
CA PRO A 609 -18.78 0.13 25.53
C PRO A 609 -18.98 -1.34 25.13
N PRO A 610 -19.39 -2.22 26.08
CA PRO A 610 -19.52 -3.65 25.82
C PRO A 610 -20.65 -3.98 24.84
N VAL A 611 -20.42 -4.95 23.96
CA VAL A 611 -21.46 -5.54 23.09
C VAL A 611 -22.08 -6.78 23.74
N VAL A 612 -23.33 -7.08 23.37
CA VAL A 612 -24.04 -8.30 23.80
C VAL A 612 -23.29 -9.54 23.30
N ALA A 613 -23.14 -10.54 24.18
CA ALA A 613 -22.38 -11.76 23.90
C ALA A 613 -22.91 -12.49 22.65
N GLY A 614 -22.00 -12.78 21.71
CA GLY A 614 -22.32 -13.36 20.39
C GLY A 614 -22.32 -12.35 19.24
N GLY A 615 -22.41 -11.05 19.52
CA GLY A 615 -22.21 -9.99 18.53
C GLY A 615 -20.81 -10.05 17.90
N GLN A 616 -20.70 -9.65 16.64
CA GLN A 616 -19.43 -9.59 15.90
C GLN A 616 -18.88 -8.17 15.90
N ASP A 617 -17.57 -8.00 15.66
CA ASP A 617 -16.96 -6.69 15.38
C ASP A 617 -16.50 -6.57 13.90
N THR A 618 -16.90 -7.53 13.07
CA THR A 618 -16.58 -7.62 11.63
C THR A 618 -17.78 -8.06 10.78
N PHE A 619 -17.76 -7.68 9.50
CA PHE A 619 -18.69 -8.16 8.48
C PHE A 619 -18.06 -8.14 7.08
N ASP A 620 -18.73 -8.73 6.09
CA ASP A 620 -18.35 -8.62 4.67
C ASP A 620 -19.52 -8.09 3.82
N PRO A 621 -19.42 -6.88 3.23
CA PRO A 621 -20.40 -6.34 2.29
C PRO A 621 -20.17 -6.84 0.85
N GLY A 622 -19.12 -7.63 0.60
CA GLY A 622 -18.71 -8.01 -0.75
C GLY A 622 -18.10 -6.82 -1.51
N SER A 623 -18.55 -6.62 -2.75
CA SER A 623 -18.17 -5.48 -3.60
C SER A 623 -19.25 -4.39 -3.68
N GLU A 624 -20.36 -4.53 -2.95
CA GLU A 624 -21.43 -3.54 -2.93
C GLU A 624 -21.03 -2.28 -2.15
N ALA A 625 -21.54 -1.11 -2.57
CA ALA A 625 -21.45 0.10 -1.74
C ALA A 625 -22.47 0.03 -0.60
N PHE A 626 -22.06 0.41 0.60
CA PHE A 626 -22.87 0.30 1.82
C PHE A 626 -22.75 1.54 2.70
N GLY A 627 -23.78 1.84 3.48
CA GLY A 627 -23.71 2.82 4.56
C GLY A 627 -23.71 2.14 5.93
N LEU A 628 -23.49 2.92 6.98
CA LEU A 628 -23.59 2.46 8.37
C LEU A 628 -24.89 2.98 9.00
N TYR A 629 -25.45 2.22 9.94
CA TYR A 629 -26.61 2.65 10.71
C TYR A 629 -26.51 2.31 12.19
N VAL A 630 -27.15 3.15 13.00
CA VAL A 630 -27.55 2.82 14.38
C VAL A 630 -29.06 2.60 14.42
N GLY A 631 -29.50 1.58 15.15
CA GLY A 631 -30.90 1.18 15.27
C GLY A 631 -31.71 2.08 16.20
N ALA A 632 -33.03 2.01 16.05
CA ALA A 632 -33.96 2.70 16.93
C ALA A 632 -33.84 2.24 18.41
N THR A 633 -33.87 3.20 19.33
CA THR A 633 -33.88 3.01 20.79
C THR A 633 -35.11 3.68 21.41
N SER A 634 -35.31 3.53 22.72
CA SER A 634 -36.34 4.28 23.47
C SER A 634 -36.12 5.80 23.49
N TYR A 635 -34.87 6.25 23.34
CA TYR A 635 -34.48 7.65 23.23
C TYR A 635 -34.65 8.16 21.78
N ALA A 636 -34.18 7.38 20.82
CA ALA A 636 -34.19 7.69 19.40
C ALA A 636 -35.05 6.68 18.64
N PRO A 637 -36.39 6.88 18.52
CA PRO A 637 -37.33 5.86 18.02
C PRO A 637 -37.28 5.63 16.49
N ARG A 638 -36.13 5.89 15.85
CA ARG A 638 -35.84 5.66 14.43
C ARG A 638 -34.37 5.32 14.24
N ASN A 639 -34.08 4.56 13.20
CA ASN A 639 -32.70 4.34 12.77
C ASN A 639 -32.10 5.64 12.22
N ASN A 640 -30.80 5.84 12.43
CA ASN A 640 -30.04 6.94 11.85
C ASN A 640 -28.93 6.38 10.94
N TYR A 641 -28.69 7.04 9.80
CA TYR A 641 -27.89 6.52 8.70
C TYR A 641 -26.77 7.49 8.32
N THR A 642 -25.68 6.98 7.73
CA THR A 642 -24.62 7.82 7.15
C THR A 642 -25.06 8.65 5.94
N GLN A 643 -26.19 8.33 5.30
CA GLN A 643 -26.77 9.16 4.23
C GLN A 643 -27.88 10.11 4.72
N ASP A 644 -27.62 11.41 4.64
CA ASP A 644 -28.59 12.52 4.84
C ASP A 644 -29.96 12.35 4.14
N ALA A 645 -30.01 11.60 3.04
CA ALA A 645 -31.25 11.33 2.30
C ALA A 645 -32.20 10.42 3.09
N LEU A 646 -31.69 9.39 3.78
CA LEU A 646 -32.47 8.44 4.57
C LEU A 646 -32.95 9.03 5.90
N ASN A 647 -32.22 10.01 6.41
CA ASN A 647 -32.54 10.76 7.62
C ASN A 647 -33.57 11.90 7.39
N SER A 648 -33.97 12.15 6.14
CA SER A 648 -34.71 13.35 5.72
C SER A 648 -36.05 13.60 6.43
N GLY A 649 -36.75 12.56 6.88
CA GLY A 649 -37.96 12.67 7.69
C GLY A 649 -37.73 12.66 9.21
N GLY A 650 -36.48 12.54 9.66
CA GLY A 650 -36.06 12.49 11.07
C GLY A 650 -35.85 13.87 11.70
N PRO A 651 -35.49 13.92 12.99
CA PRO A 651 -35.28 15.17 13.72
C PRO A 651 -33.91 15.80 13.40
N VAL A 652 -32.94 14.98 12.98
CA VAL A 652 -31.64 15.38 12.45
C VAL A 652 -31.49 14.83 11.04
N ARG A 653 -31.19 15.69 10.05
CA ARG A 653 -30.91 15.24 8.68
C ARG A 653 -29.46 14.76 8.54
N HIS A 654 -28.51 15.52 9.03
CA HIS A 654 -27.09 15.17 8.99
C HIS A 654 -26.70 14.37 10.24
N ALA A 655 -27.25 13.16 10.36
CA ALA A 655 -27.23 12.37 11.60
C ALA A 655 -25.92 11.59 11.85
N ALA A 656 -24.91 11.76 11.00
CA ALA A 656 -23.57 11.19 11.20
C ALA A 656 -22.49 12.08 10.59
N ARG A 657 -21.32 12.18 11.25
CA ARG A 657 -20.10 12.80 10.74
C ARG A 657 -18.99 11.77 10.59
N VAL A 658 -18.21 11.85 9.52
CA VAL A 658 -17.17 10.85 9.18
C VAL A 658 -15.79 11.51 9.08
N TYR A 659 -14.86 11.06 9.90
CA TYR A 659 -13.49 11.59 9.95
C TYR A 659 -12.49 10.51 9.53
N PRO A 660 -11.48 10.80 8.67
CA PRO A 660 -10.36 9.89 8.47
C PRO A 660 -9.69 9.60 9.82
N LEU A 661 -9.53 8.33 10.17
CA LEU A 661 -8.92 7.96 11.44
C LEU A 661 -7.45 8.40 11.42
N LYS A 662 -6.98 9.00 12.51
CA LYS A 662 -5.59 9.47 12.65
C LYS A 662 -4.95 8.89 13.89
N ASP A 663 -3.66 8.58 13.81
CA ASP A 663 -2.86 8.21 14.97
C ASP A 663 -2.64 9.39 15.93
N ARG A 664 -1.96 9.14 17.06
CA ARG A 664 -1.69 10.15 18.10
C ARG A 664 -0.76 11.29 17.62
N ALA A 665 -0.08 11.11 16.49
CA ALA A 665 0.75 12.12 15.83
C ALA A 665 0.03 12.81 14.66
N GLY A 666 -1.27 12.55 14.44
CA GLY A 666 -2.08 13.14 13.38
C GLY A 666 -1.91 12.50 12.00
N ARG A 667 -1.17 11.38 11.89
CA ARG A 667 -0.98 10.67 10.61
C ARG A 667 -2.24 9.87 10.28
N VAL A 668 -2.71 9.93 9.03
CA VAL A 668 -3.92 9.21 8.60
C VAL A 668 -3.67 7.71 8.59
N LEU A 669 -4.50 6.96 9.32
CA LEU A 669 -4.52 5.51 9.32
C LEU A 669 -5.33 5.04 8.11
N ALA A 670 -4.62 4.53 7.10
CA ALA A 670 -5.21 4.20 5.81
C ALA A 670 -6.41 3.23 5.93
N ASN A 671 -7.47 3.53 5.18
CA ASN A 671 -8.71 2.74 5.10
C ASN A 671 -9.47 2.59 6.44
N GLN A 672 -9.30 3.54 7.36
CA GLN A 672 -9.99 3.58 8.65
C GLN A 672 -10.62 4.96 8.88
N TYR A 673 -11.81 4.99 9.48
CA TYR A 673 -12.58 6.20 9.75
C TYR A 673 -13.23 6.13 11.13
N LEU A 674 -13.37 7.28 11.77
CA LEU A 674 -14.22 7.47 12.94
C LEU A 674 -15.58 8.03 12.49
N VAL A 675 -16.66 7.46 13.01
CA VAL A 675 -18.04 7.84 12.69
C VAL A 675 -18.78 8.13 13.98
N GLY A 676 -19.15 9.40 14.19
CA GLY A 676 -20.02 9.82 15.30
C GLY A 676 -21.44 10.02 14.79
N PHE A 677 -22.44 9.52 15.53
CA PHE A 677 -23.87 9.65 15.22
C PHE A 677 -24.56 10.64 16.17
N GLU A 678 -25.55 11.34 15.62
CA GLU A 678 -26.34 12.40 16.27
C GLU A 678 -27.84 12.14 16.02
N PRO A 679 -28.56 11.56 16.99
CA PRO A 679 -29.96 11.16 16.82
C PRO A 679 -30.98 12.19 17.31
N ALA A 680 -30.58 13.22 18.07
CA ALA A 680 -31.47 13.91 19.02
C ALA A 680 -31.53 15.45 18.94
N VAL A 681 -30.87 16.06 17.95
CA VAL A 681 -30.87 17.49 17.60
C VAL A 681 -30.13 18.42 18.58
N ASN A 682 -29.32 17.90 19.50
CA ASN A 682 -28.39 18.77 20.22
C ASN A 682 -27.18 19.11 19.32
N GLY A 683 -26.73 18.17 18.48
CA GLY A 683 -25.68 18.35 17.49
C GLY A 683 -24.28 18.08 18.00
N ASP A 684 -24.10 17.11 18.91
CA ASP A 684 -22.83 16.82 19.59
C ASP A 684 -22.04 15.65 18.99
N TYR A 685 -22.73 14.69 18.36
CA TYR A 685 -22.16 13.50 17.73
C TYR A 685 -21.32 12.58 18.64
N GLN A 686 -21.42 12.69 19.98
CA GLN A 686 -20.80 11.74 20.91
C GLN A 686 -21.72 10.60 21.37
N ASP A 687 -23.03 10.74 21.13
CA ASP A 687 -24.10 9.82 21.51
C ASP A 687 -23.70 8.34 21.21
N TYR A 688 -23.32 8.06 19.96
CA TYR A 688 -22.78 6.78 19.51
C TYR A 688 -21.56 6.98 18.57
N VAL A 689 -20.37 6.52 18.96
CA VAL A 689 -19.13 6.69 18.18
C VAL A 689 -18.49 5.35 17.86
N PHE A 690 -18.16 5.15 16.58
CA PHE A 690 -17.57 3.93 16.04
C PHE A 690 -16.25 4.20 15.32
N VAL A 691 -15.37 3.21 15.31
CA VAL A 691 -14.29 3.11 14.32
C VAL A 691 -14.65 2.02 13.32
N VAL A 692 -14.63 2.39 12.04
CA VAL A 692 -14.82 1.48 10.90
C VAL A 692 -13.49 1.31 10.16
N GLY A 693 -13.14 0.09 9.78
CA GLY A 693 -11.84 -0.23 9.18
C GLY A 693 -11.91 -1.18 8.00
N ASN A 694 -10.87 -1.15 7.16
CA ASN A 694 -10.84 -1.75 5.83
C ASN A 694 -11.94 -1.19 4.89
N VAL A 695 -12.18 0.12 4.96
CA VAL A 695 -13.15 0.83 4.11
C VAL A 695 -12.53 2.04 3.43
N LYS A 696 -13.07 2.40 2.27
CA LYS A 696 -12.87 3.70 1.61
C LYS A 696 -14.25 4.31 1.42
N PRO A 697 -14.43 5.64 1.44
CA PRO A 697 -15.66 6.26 0.95
C PRO A 697 -15.97 5.74 -0.45
N ALA A 698 -17.21 5.33 -0.69
CA ALA A 698 -17.69 5.13 -2.05
C ALA A 698 -17.53 6.48 -2.77
N ALA A 699 -17.07 6.46 -4.02
CA ALA A 699 -16.65 7.68 -4.71
C ALA A 699 -17.76 8.75 -4.67
N ALA A 700 -17.50 9.84 -3.92
CA ALA A 700 -18.40 10.98 -3.89
C ALA A 700 -18.56 11.53 -5.32
N PRO A 701 -19.71 12.14 -5.66
CA PRO A 701 -19.84 12.89 -6.90
C PRO A 701 -18.67 13.87 -7.01
N GLN A 702 -17.91 13.78 -8.10
CA GLN A 702 -16.80 14.71 -8.33
C GLN A 702 -17.34 16.14 -8.31
N ALA A 703 -16.60 17.05 -7.66
CA ALA A 703 -16.95 18.48 -7.65
C ALA A 703 -17.21 18.92 -9.11
N PRO A 704 -18.43 19.41 -9.42
CA PRO A 704 -18.95 19.27 -10.77
C PRO A 704 -18.09 20.00 -11.80
N SER A 705 -17.63 19.26 -12.81
CA SER A 705 -16.75 19.82 -13.84
C SER A 705 -17.45 21.00 -14.52
N ALA A 706 -16.73 22.11 -14.62
CA ALA A 706 -17.33 23.42 -14.88
C ALA A 706 -18.09 23.46 -16.22
N LEU A 707 -19.41 23.64 -16.15
CA LEU A 707 -20.24 24.03 -17.30
C LEU A 707 -20.77 25.44 -17.09
N ARG A 708 -20.47 26.32 -18.05
CA ARG A 708 -20.98 27.70 -18.05
C ARG A 708 -22.27 27.79 -18.86
N TRP A 709 -23.40 27.65 -18.18
CA TRP A 709 -24.72 27.82 -18.78
C TRP A 709 -24.98 29.28 -19.19
N THR A 710 -25.50 29.45 -20.41
CA THR A 710 -25.91 30.74 -20.98
C THR A 710 -27.33 30.60 -21.55
N PRO A 711 -28.30 31.47 -21.20
CA PRO A 711 -29.63 31.46 -21.81
C PRO A 711 -29.58 31.70 -23.33
N ARG A 712 -30.60 31.23 -24.03
CA ARG A 712 -30.76 31.29 -25.49
C ARG A 712 -32.19 31.64 -25.88
N ALA A 713 -32.46 31.76 -27.18
CA ALA A 713 -33.84 31.92 -27.64
C ALA A 713 -34.72 30.73 -27.22
N ASP A 714 -35.80 31.03 -26.51
CA ASP A 714 -36.80 30.05 -26.09
C ASP A 714 -37.51 29.42 -27.30
N SER A 715 -37.88 28.14 -27.16
CA SER A 715 -38.70 27.40 -28.12
C SER A 715 -40.02 28.13 -28.41
N PRO A 716 -40.53 28.16 -29.66
CA PRO A 716 -41.83 28.74 -29.98
C PRO A 716 -43.01 28.03 -29.31
N ALA A 717 -42.80 26.84 -28.72
CA ALA A 717 -43.78 26.13 -27.92
C ALA A 717 -43.16 25.58 -26.61
N ALA A 718 -43.85 25.81 -25.50
CA ALA A 718 -43.55 25.14 -24.24
C ALA A 718 -44.09 23.71 -24.27
N VAL A 719 -43.20 22.72 -24.18
CA VAL A 719 -43.54 21.29 -24.26
C VAL A 719 -42.73 20.41 -23.30
N SER A 720 -43.31 19.26 -22.93
CA SER A 720 -42.59 18.09 -22.40
C SER A 720 -42.92 16.87 -23.26
N GLU A 721 -42.21 15.76 -23.09
CA GLU A 721 -42.39 14.52 -23.91
C GLU A 721 -42.26 14.72 -25.42
N ALA A 722 -41.60 15.80 -25.81
CA ALA A 722 -41.21 16.09 -27.18
C ALA A 722 -39.91 15.34 -27.51
N GLN A 723 -39.77 14.93 -28.77
CA GLN A 723 -38.65 14.11 -29.22
C GLN A 723 -37.73 14.94 -30.10
N GLY A 724 -36.42 14.74 -29.99
CA GLY A 724 -35.48 15.60 -30.68
C GLY A 724 -34.02 15.19 -30.51
N LEU A 725 -33.19 15.70 -31.41
CA LEU A 725 -31.75 15.51 -31.50
C LEU A 725 -31.16 16.53 -32.48
N ALA A 726 -29.83 16.58 -32.63
CA ALA A 726 -29.15 17.44 -33.57
C ALA A 726 -28.91 16.76 -34.93
N VAL A 727 -29.21 17.48 -36.02
CA VAL A 727 -28.79 17.14 -37.38
C VAL A 727 -28.22 18.38 -38.05
N ASN A 728 -27.13 18.25 -38.80
CA ASN A 728 -26.52 19.32 -39.60
C ASN A 728 -26.34 20.67 -38.86
N GLY A 729 -26.02 20.61 -37.57
CA GLY A 729 -25.81 21.80 -36.73
C GLY A 729 -27.08 22.51 -36.26
N ARG A 730 -28.26 21.87 -36.33
CA ARG A 730 -29.53 22.36 -35.77
C ARG A 730 -30.15 21.35 -34.82
N LEU A 731 -30.76 21.81 -33.73
CA LEU A 731 -31.51 20.97 -32.80
C LEU A 731 -32.96 20.92 -33.27
N TYR A 732 -33.49 19.72 -33.55
CA TYR A 732 -34.87 19.54 -33.96
C TYR A 732 -35.72 19.09 -32.76
N VAL A 733 -36.95 19.59 -32.66
CA VAL A 733 -37.93 19.25 -31.61
C VAL A 733 -39.28 18.96 -32.24
N PHE A 734 -39.83 17.78 -31.94
CA PHE A 734 -41.04 17.23 -32.54
C PHE A 734 -42.08 16.82 -31.48
N GLY A 735 -43.33 17.20 -31.70
CA GLY A 735 -44.49 16.70 -30.96
C GLY A 735 -44.63 17.25 -29.54
N GLY A 736 -44.74 16.33 -28.58
CA GLY A 736 -44.81 16.60 -27.14
C GLY A 736 -46.19 17.00 -26.61
N PHE A 737 -46.32 17.00 -25.28
CA PHE A 737 -47.44 17.57 -24.57
C PHE A 737 -47.24 19.07 -24.32
N ASP A 738 -48.33 19.84 -24.35
CA ASP A 738 -48.35 21.17 -23.75
C ASP A 738 -48.64 21.12 -22.23
N GLY A 739 -48.70 22.27 -21.56
CA GLY A 739 -49.03 22.40 -20.14
C GLY A 739 -50.47 21.99 -19.75
N SER A 740 -51.23 21.36 -20.65
CA SER A 740 -52.52 20.72 -20.36
C SER A 740 -52.56 19.26 -20.85
N LEU A 741 -51.39 18.64 -21.03
CA LEU A 741 -51.19 17.26 -21.51
C LEU A 741 -51.83 16.97 -22.88
N ARG A 742 -51.89 18.01 -23.75
CA ARG A 742 -52.40 17.87 -25.12
C ARG A 742 -51.25 17.66 -26.10
N ALA A 743 -51.27 16.51 -26.78
CA ALA A 743 -50.29 16.20 -27.80
C ALA A 743 -50.50 17.09 -29.03
N GLY A 744 -49.43 17.36 -29.77
CA GLY A 744 -49.50 18.16 -30.98
C GLY A 744 -48.59 17.63 -32.08
N THR A 745 -48.83 18.08 -33.30
CA THR A 745 -47.99 17.83 -34.48
C THR A 745 -46.88 18.88 -34.66
N ARG A 746 -46.74 19.79 -33.68
CA ARG A 746 -45.81 20.94 -33.73
C ARG A 746 -44.37 20.47 -33.91
N SER A 747 -43.59 21.17 -34.73
CA SER A 747 -42.24 20.76 -35.12
C SER A 747 -41.39 21.99 -35.41
N TYR A 748 -40.19 22.05 -34.80
CA TYR A 748 -39.31 23.22 -34.88
C TYR A 748 -37.84 22.82 -35.00
N ALA A 749 -37.04 23.68 -35.62
CA ALA A 749 -35.59 23.57 -35.69
C ALA A 749 -34.93 24.82 -35.10
N TYR A 750 -33.98 24.63 -34.18
CA TYR A 750 -33.16 25.68 -33.58
C TYR A 750 -31.82 25.80 -34.31
N ASP A 751 -31.46 27.03 -34.69
CA ASP A 751 -30.20 27.40 -35.31
C ASP A 751 -29.35 28.16 -34.27
N PRO A 752 -28.43 27.49 -33.54
CA PRO A 752 -27.66 28.10 -32.46
C PRO A 752 -26.63 29.14 -32.94
N ALA A 753 -26.25 29.11 -34.22
CA ALA A 753 -25.35 30.11 -34.80
C ALA A 753 -26.06 31.45 -35.03
N ALA A 754 -27.38 31.41 -35.28
CA ALA A 754 -28.24 32.59 -35.44
C ALA A 754 -29.17 32.84 -34.24
N ASP A 755 -29.02 32.08 -33.15
CA ASP A 755 -29.83 32.08 -31.92
C ASP A 755 -31.35 32.23 -32.18
N ARG A 756 -31.88 31.38 -33.07
CA ARG A 756 -33.26 31.49 -33.56
C ARG A 756 -33.91 30.14 -33.82
N TRP A 757 -35.23 30.13 -33.75
CA TRP A 757 -36.06 28.98 -34.12
C TRP A 757 -36.78 29.21 -35.46
N ALA A 758 -36.98 28.13 -36.20
CA ALA A 758 -37.86 28.06 -37.36
C ALA A 758 -38.90 26.94 -37.15
N ALA A 759 -40.12 27.13 -37.68
CA ALA A 759 -41.05 26.02 -37.86
C ALA A 759 -40.61 25.17 -39.06
N VAL A 760 -40.82 23.86 -38.95
CA VAL A 760 -40.59 22.87 -40.01
C VAL A 760 -41.87 22.06 -40.25
N ALA A 761 -41.88 21.16 -41.22
CA ALA A 761 -43.04 20.35 -41.56
C ALA A 761 -43.57 19.60 -40.31
N PRO A 762 -44.88 19.71 -40.00
CA PRO A 762 -45.44 19.14 -38.79
C PRO A 762 -45.41 17.62 -38.81
N LEU A 763 -45.14 17.01 -37.66
CA LEU A 763 -45.18 15.58 -37.44
C LEU A 763 -46.54 14.99 -37.89
N PRO A 764 -46.60 13.86 -38.62
CA PRO A 764 -47.84 13.40 -39.26
C PRO A 764 -48.99 13.03 -38.30
N GLU A 765 -48.70 12.77 -37.03
CA GLU A 765 -49.70 12.52 -35.98
C GLU A 765 -49.27 13.19 -34.65
N PRO A 766 -50.21 13.54 -33.74
CA PRO A 766 -49.88 14.16 -32.47
C PRO A 766 -49.29 13.11 -31.52
N LEU A 767 -47.97 13.17 -31.29
CA LEU A 767 -47.19 12.06 -30.73
C LEU A 767 -46.29 12.51 -29.57
N THR A 768 -46.07 11.60 -28.62
CA THR A 768 -45.26 11.80 -27.40
C THR A 768 -44.53 10.52 -27.00
N HIS A 769 -43.48 10.61 -26.18
CA HIS A 769 -42.75 9.46 -25.64
C HIS A 769 -42.21 8.46 -26.68
N SER A 770 -41.93 8.91 -27.91
CA SER A 770 -41.38 8.07 -28.98
C SER A 770 -39.86 8.02 -28.89
N ALA A 771 -39.27 6.92 -29.32
CA ALA A 771 -37.83 6.84 -29.47
C ALA A 771 -37.35 7.66 -30.69
N VAL A 772 -36.16 8.26 -30.63
CA VAL A 772 -35.60 9.09 -31.72
C VAL A 772 -34.15 8.72 -32.04
N ALA A 773 -33.78 8.70 -33.33
CA ALA A 773 -32.41 8.50 -33.81
C ALA A 773 -32.23 9.09 -35.22
N ALA A 774 -30.99 9.27 -35.70
CA ALA A 774 -30.71 9.87 -37.01
C ALA A 774 -29.79 9.01 -37.90
N ASP A 775 -30.06 9.03 -39.21
CA ASP A 775 -29.15 8.56 -40.26
C ASP A 775 -28.85 9.69 -41.25
N GLY A 776 -27.68 10.31 -41.12
CA GLY A 776 -27.27 11.45 -41.95
C GLY A 776 -28.28 12.59 -41.80
N GLU A 777 -28.99 12.89 -42.88
CA GLU A 777 -29.99 13.96 -42.96
C GLU A 777 -31.42 13.51 -42.61
N THR A 778 -31.63 12.21 -42.33
CA THR A 778 -32.94 11.65 -41.95
C THR A 778 -33.07 11.42 -40.43
N VAL A 779 -34.09 11.99 -39.80
CA VAL A 779 -34.48 11.68 -38.41
C VAL A 779 -35.58 10.62 -38.40
N TYR A 780 -35.44 9.61 -37.53
CA TYR A 780 -36.40 8.54 -37.31
C TYR A 780 -37.08 8.75 -35.95
N VAL A 781 -38.42 8.72 -35.93
CA VAL A 781 -39.25 8.78 -34.73
C VAL A 781 -40.10 7.50 -34.67
N ALA A 782 -39.99 6.72 -33.60
CA ALA A 782 -40.53 5.36 -33.52
C ALA A 782 -41.33 5.10 -32.24
N GLY A 783 -42.55 4.56 -32.39
CA GLY A 783 -43.44 4.26 -31.27
C GLY A 783 -43.95 5.50 -30.55
N GLY A 784 -44.16 5.41 -29.23
CA GLY A 784 -44.73 6.46 -28.40
C GLY A 784 -46.24 6.34 -28.21
N PHE A 785 -46.85 7.35 -27.58
CA PHE A 785 -48.29 7.45 -27.35
C PHE A 785 -48.92 8.52 -28.26
N VAL A 786 -50.03 8.18 -28.91
CA VAL A 786 -50.76 9.05 -29.85
C VAL A 786 -51.89 9.79 -29.13
N GLY A 787 -52.01 11.10 -29.37
CA GLY A 787 -53.07 11.94 -28.80
C GLY A 787 -52.80 12.40 -27.36
N ASN A 788 -53.79 13.06 -26.78
CA ASN A 788 -53.71 13.63 -25.42
C ASN A 788 -53.56 12.53 -24.36
N HIS A 789 -53.02 12.88 -23.19
CA HIS A 789 -52.98 11.95 -22.06
C HIS A 789 -54.41 11.57 -21.62
N PRO A 790 -54.72 10.28 -21.39
CA PRO A 790 -53.90 9.09 -21.63
C PRO A 790 -54.02 8.57 -23.09
N GLY A 791 -52.92 8.62 -23.85
CA GLY A 791 -52.88 8.13 -25.23
C GLY A 791 -52.54 6.62 -25.34
N PRO A 792 -53.09 5.88 -26.31
CA PRO A 792 -52.65 4.51 -26.63
C PRO A 792 -51.25 4.48 -27.27
N GLN A 793 -50.48 3.41 -27.05
CA GLN A 793 -49.20 3.23 -27.74
C GLN A 793 -49.37 2.89 -29.23
N THR A 794 -48.43 3.35 -30.06
CA THR A 794 -48.33 3.02 -31.49
C THR A 794 -47.10 2.16 -31.81
N ASN A 795 -47.11 1.51 -32.97
CA ASN A 795 -45.96 0.89 -33.61
C ASN A 795 -45.47 1.66 -34.87
N HIS A 796 -46.04 2.83 -35.14
CA HIS A 796 -45.65 3.66 -36.29
C HIS A 796 -44.18 4.08 -36.20
N VAL A 797 -43.56 4.24 -37.38
CA VAL A 797 -42.22 4.81 -37.54
C VAL A 797 -42.29 5.89 -38.61
N TRP A 798 -41.87 7.10 -38.26
CA TRP A 798 -41.86 8.26 -39.14
C TRP A 798 -40.42 8.68 -39.44
N LYS A 799 -40.15 9.06 -40.68
CA LYS A 799 -38.87 9.55 -41.17
C LYS A 799 -39.02 11.00 -41.62
N TYR A 800 -38.25 11.91 -41.03
CA TYR A 800 -38.17 13.31 -41.44
C TYR A 800 -36.87 13.56 -42.17
N ASP A 801 -36.97 14.04 -43.41
CA ASP A 801 -35.84 14.48 -44.21
C ASP A 801 -35.56 15.97 -43.93
N THR A 802 -34.38 16.24 -43.36
CA THR A 802 -33.99 17.60 -42.91
C THR A 802 -33.58 18.53 -44.06
N ALA A 803 -33.38 18.01 -45.28
CA ALA A 803 -32.96 18.78 -46.45
C ALA A 803 -34.16 19.18 -47.34
N SER A 804 -35.17 18.31 -47.46
CA SER A 804 -36.40 18.59 -48.20
C SER A 804 -37.56 19.12 -47.35
N ASP A 805 -37.44 19.09 -46.01
CA ASP A 805 -38.50 19.44 -45.06
C ASP A 805 -39.79 18.62 -45.27
N THR A 806 -39.64 17.29 -45.28
CA THR A 806 -40.77 16.36 -45.53
C THR A 806 -40.74 15.12 -44.66
N TRP A 807 -41.95 14.63 -44.31
CA TRP A 807 -42.15 13.36 -43.61
C TRP A 807 -42.52 12.21 -44.56
N SER A 808 -42.05 11.01 -44.25
CA SER A 808 -42.45 9.75 -44.90
C SER A 808 -42.54 8.61 -43.88
N ALA A 809 -43.28 7.54 -44.20
CA ALA A 809 -43.37 6.36 -43.33
C ALA A 809 -42.10 5.49 -43.42
N GLY A 810 -41.67 4.94 -42.30
CA GLY A 810 -40.69 3.86 -42.20
C GLY A 810 -41.35 2.49 -41.98
N PRO A 811 -40.58 1.40 -41.94
CA PRO A 811 -41.09 0.09 -41.53
C PRO A 811 -41.61 0.15 -40.08
N PRO A 812 -42.86 -0.26 -39.79
CA PRO A 812 -43.42 -0.18 -38.45
C PRO A 812 -42.73 -1.17 -37.49
N LEU A 813 -42.71 -0.84 -36.20
CA LEU A 813 -42.17 -1.71 -35.15
C LEU A 813 -42.97 -3.04 -35.07
N PRO A 814 -42.33 -4.17 -34.73
CA PRO A 814 -43.01 -5.47 -34.57
C PRO A 814 -44.11 -5.49 -33.50
N GLY A 815 -44.08 -4.55 -32.53
CA GLY A 815 -45.12 -4.33 -31.55
C GLY A 815 -45.24 -2.85 -31.19
N ALA A 816 -46.41 -2.44 -30.67
CA ALA A 816 -46.64 -1.05 -30.26
C ALA A 816 -46.03 -0.80 -28.87
N ARG A 817 -45.22 0.26 -28.73
CA ARG A 817 -44.41 0.51 -27.52
C ARG A 817 -44.33 2.01 -27.25
N GLY A 818 -44.65 2.45 -26.03
CA GLY A 818 -44.43 3.83 -25.58
C GLY A 818 -43.24 3.94 -24.63
N GLY A 819 -42.54 5.09 -24.60
CA GLY A 819 -41.40 5.31 -23.71
C GLY A 819 -40.22 4.37 -23.95
N GLY A 820 -40.07 3.84 -25.17
CA GLY A 820 -38.92 3.04 -25.58
C GLY A 820 -37.74 3.91 -26.02
N ALA A 821 -36.56 3.31 -26.11
CA ALA A 821 -35.33 3.98 -26.55
C ALA A 821 -34.90 3.49 -27.93
N MET A 822 -34.18 4.35 -28.67
CA MET A 822 -33.65 4.00 -29.99
C MET A 822 -32.28 4.66 -30.18
N ALA A 823 -31.35 3.92 -30.79
CA ALA A 823 -30.02 4.43 -31.11
C ALA A 823 -29.53 3.82 -32.44
N ARG A 824 -28.71 4.57 -33.18
CA ARG A 824 -28.06 4.09 -34.39
C ARG A 824 -26.68 3.51 -34.06
N LEU A 825 -26.36 2.32 -34.59
CA LEU A 825 -25.03 1.73 -34.52
C LEU A 825 -24.60 1.25 -35.91
N GLY A 826 -23.55 1.85 -36.46
CA GLY A 826 -23.08 1.55 -37.82
C GLY A 826 -24.13 1.89 -38.90
N ARG A 827 -24.77 0.87 -39.47
CA ARG A 827 -25.86 0.95 -40.44
C ARG A 827 -27.18 0.36 -39.93
N GLU A 828 -27.27 0.09 -38.62
CA GLU A 828 -28.47 -0.44 -37.98
C GLU A 828 -29.11 0.59 -37.04
N LEU A 829 -30.44 0.66 -37.01
CA LEU A 829 -31.20 1.29 -35.92
C LEU A 829 -31.63 0.21 -34.93
N HIS A 830 -31.41 0.46 -33.64
CA HIS A 830 -31.78 -0.44 -32.56
C HIS A 830 -32.85 0.21 -31.69
N PHE A 831 -34.05 -0.38 -31.60
CA PHE A 831 -35.11 0.02 -30.69
C PHE A 831 -35.17 -0.97 -29.51
N PHE A 832 -35.28 -0.50 -28.27
CA PHE A 832 -35.36 -1.37 -27.09
C PHE A 832 -36.13 -0.76 -25.91
N GLY A 833 -36.70 -1.63 -25.06
CA GLY A 833 -37.43 -1.23 -23.87
C GLY A 833 -38.84 -0.66 -24.15
N GLY A 834 -39.31 0.20 -23.26
CA GLY A 834 -40.64 0.80 -23.33
C GLY A 834 -41.73 -0.06 -22.68
N VAL A 835 -42.97 0.40 -22.75
CA VAL A 835 -44.12 -0.14 -22.01
C VAL A 835 -45.33 -0.43 -22.88
N GLU A 836 -46.11 -1.42 -22.45
CA GLU A 836 -47.41 -1.80 -22.99
C GLU A 836 -48.52 -1.30 -22.03
N ARG A 837 -49.37 -0.36 -22.46
CA ARG A 837 -50.61 -0.01 -21.73
C ARG A 837 -51.78 -0.90 -22.16
N ASP A 838 -52.84 -0.91 -21.37
CA ASP A 838 -54.08 -1.66 -21.64
C ASP A 838 -54.85 -1.05 -22.83
N PRO A 839 -55.12 -1.81 -23.91
CA PRO A 839 -55.91 -1.31 -25.04
C PRO A 839 -57.37 -0.94 -24.70
N GLY A 840 -57.91 -1.43 -23.58
CA GLY A 840 -59.22 -1.05 -23.04
C GLY A 840 -59.17 0.08 -22.01
N ASN A 841 -58.00 0.39 -21.46
CA ASN A 841 -57.80 1.55 -20.57
C ASN A 841 -56.34 2.06 -20.61
N PRO A 842 -56.02 3.07 -21.45
CA PRO A 842 -54.68 3.63 -21.56
C PRO A 842 -54.10 4.29 -20.29
N ASP A 843 -54.85 4.44 -19.19
CA ASP A 843 -54.26 4.80 -17.88
C ASP A 843 -53.44 3.65 -17.26
N ILE A 844 -53.72 2.39 -17.64
CA ILE A 844 -53.12 1.20 -17.02
C ILE A 844 -51.90 0.74 -17.80
N TYR A 845 -50.70 0.98 -17.26
CA TYR A 845 -49.48 0.30 -17.70
C TYR A 845 -49.52 -1.18 -17.28
N ARG A 846 -49.43 -2.10 -18.25
CA ARG A 846 -49.50 -3.56 -18.01
C ARG A 846 -48.13 -4.19 -17.80
N ARG A 847 -47.12 -3.81 -18.60
CA ARG A 847 -45.84 -4.51 -18.69
C ARG A 847 -44.74 -3.66 -19.33
N ASP A 848 -43.56 -3.70 -18.75
CA ASP A 848 -42.32 -3.24 -19.37
C ASP A 848 -41.75 -4.28 -20.34
N SER A 849 -41.35 -3.85 -21.52
CA SER A 849 -40.95 -4.73 -22.62
C SER A 849 -39.45 -5.05 -22.57
N PRO A 850 -39.06 -6.34 -22.53
CA PRO A 850 -37.64 -6.75 -22.63
C PRO A 850 -37.12 -6.66 -24.07
N GLU A 851 -37.99 -6.38 -25.04
CA GLU A 851 -37.71 -6.56 -26.46
C GLU A 851 -36.66 -5.58 -26.98
N HIS A 852 -35.87 -6.08 -27.93
CA HIS A 852 -34.84 -5.36 -28.65
C HIS A 852 -34.99 -5.73 -30.13
N TRP A 853 -35.20 -4.73 -30.97
CA TRP A 853 -35.40 -4.86 -32.40
C TRP A 853 -34.36 -4.05 -33.17
N VAL A 854 -33.97 -4.54 -34.33
CA VAL A 854 -32.93 -3.97 -35.17
C VAL A 854 -33.43 -3.80 -36.61
N LEU A 855 -33.19 -2.66 -37.22
CA LEU A 855 -33.51 -2.37 -38.63
C LEU A 855 -32.22 -2.04 -39.38
N ASP A 856 -31.93 -2.83 -40.42
CA ASP A 856 -30.87 -2.59 -41.39
C ASP A 856 -31.30 -1.46 -42.36
N LEU A 857 -30.52 -0.37 -42.38
CA LEU A 857 -30.78 0.83 -43.16
C LEU A 857 -30.34 0.70 -44.64
N ASP A 858 -29.56 -0.31 -45.01
CA ASP A 858 -29.03 -0.46 -46.38
C ASP A 858 -29.83 -1.45 -47.26
N GLY A 859 -30.76 -2.23 -46.68
CA GLY A 859 -31.63 -3.11 -47.49
C GLY A 859 -32.61 -4.02 -46.75
N GLY A 860 -32.90 -3.79 -45.46
CA GLY A 860 -33.71 -4.71 -44.66
C GLY A 860 -35.19 -4.80 -45.08
N ALA A 861 -35.76 -6.01 -45.01
CA ALA A 861 -37.20 -6.24 -45.25
C ALA A 861 -38.12 -5.83 -44.08
N GLY A 862 -37.55 -5.29 -43.00
CA GLY A 862 -38.25 -4.92 -41.76
C GLY A 862 -37.34 -5.10 -40.54
N TRP A 863 -37.92 -4.96 -39.35
CA TRP A 863 -37.22 -5.12 -38.08
C TRP A 863 -36.98 -6.60 -37.74
N ARG A 864 -35.75 -6.96 -37.33
CA ARG A 864 -35.37 -8.27 -36.77
C ARG A 864 -35.24 -8.19 -35.24
N ALA A 865 -35.31 -9.32 -34.54
CA ALA A 865 -34.99 -9.37 -33.11
C ALA A 865 -33.47 -9.36 -32.85
N ALA A 866 -33.10 -8.95 -31.63
CA ALA A 866 -31.79 -9.11 -31.01
C ALA A 866 -31.99 -9.43 -29.51
N ALA A 867 -30.90 -9.65 -28.76
CA ALA A 867 -30.98 -10.08 -27.37
C ALA A 867 -31.75 -9.09 -26.48
N PRO A 868 -32.63 -9.59 -25.59
CA PRO A 868 -33.51 -8.76 -24.79
C PRO A 868 -32.77 -7.92 -23.76
N LEU A 869 -33.26 -6.71 -23.52
CA LEU A 869 -32.79 -5.77 -22.51
C LEU A 869 -33.02 -6.35 -21.09
N PRO A 870 -31.96 -6.58 -20.29
CA PRO A 870 -32.11 -6.90 -18.88
C PRO A 870 -32.61 -5.69 -18.09
N ASN A 871 -33.38 -5.97 -17.04
CA ASN A 871 -34.26 -5.03 -16.36
C ASN A 871 -35.19 -4.24 -17.32
N PRO A 872 -36.26 -4.87 -17.85
CA PRO A 872 -37.22 -4.23 -18.74
C PRO A 872 -37.82 -2.97 -18.12
N ARG A 873 -37.74 -1.83 -18.80
CA ARG A 873 -38.12 -0.51 -18.27
C ARG A 873 -38.47 0.48 -19.38
N ASN A 874 -39.15 1.56 -19.02
CA ASN A 874 -39.68 2.59 -19.92
C ASN A 874 -39.20 4.00 -19.54
N HIS A 875 -39.46 5.02 -20.37
CA HIS A 875 -38.92 6.39 -20.27
C HIS A 875 -37.37 6.45 -20.17
N LEU A 876 -36.71 5.38 -20.61
CA LEU A 876 -35.26 5.19 -20.57
C LEU A 876 -34.57 5.89 -21.75
N ALA A 877 -33.27 6.11 -21.63
CA ALA A 877 -32.40 6.58 -22.70
C ALA A 877 -31.72 5.43 -23.46
N GLY A 878 -31.38 5.68 -24.72
CA GLY A 878 -30.58 4.81 -25.57
C GLY A 878 -29.57 5.61 -26.37
N VAL A 879 -28.29 5.29 -26.25
CA VAL A 879 -27.21 5.93 -27.03
C VAL A 879 -26.21 4.91 -27.55
N ALA A 880 -25.48 5.28 -28.61
CA ALA A 880 -24.40 4.46 -29.17
C ALA A 880 -23.03 5.11 -28.95
N LEU A 881 -22.07 4.36 -28.40
CA LEU A 881 -20.72 4.82 -28.13
C LEU A 881 -19.73 3.64 -28.17
N GLY A 882 -18.54 3.85 -28.74
CA GLY A 882 -17.45 2.86 -28.70
C GLY A 882 -17.79 1.50 -29.33
N GLY A 883 -18.63 1.48 -30.37
CA GLY A 883 -19.08 0.24 -31.03
C GLY A 883 -20.19 -0.52 -30.30
N ALA A 884 -20.82 0.08 -29.29
CA ALA A 884 -21.85 -0.53 -28.45
C ALA A 884 -23.05 0.40 -28.22
N LEU A 885 -24.15 -0.16 -27.73
CA LEU A 885 -25.30 0.62 -27.25
C LEU A 885 -25.30 0.67 -25.72
N TYR A 886 -25.90 1.70 -25.15
CA TYR A 886 -26.12 1.85 -23.73
C TYR A 886 -27.60 2.19 -23.48
N ALA A 887 -28.26 1.38 -22.65
CA ALA A 887 -29.61 1.62 -22.14
C ALA A 887 -29.50 2.16 -20.71
N ILE A 888 -29.94 3.39 -20.49
CA ILE A 888 -29.64 4.19 -19.29
C ILE A 888 -30.93 4.68 -18.63
N GLY A 889 -31.01 4.57 -17.31
CA GLY A 889 -32.13 5.11 -16.53
C GLY A 889 -33.46 4.45 -16.90
N GLY A 890 -34.53 5.25 -16.89
CA GLY A 890 -35.91 4.84 -17.08
C GLY A 890 -36.63 4.58 -15.76
N GLN A 891 -37.87 4.08 -15.86
CA GLN A 891 -38.74 3.75 -14.74
C GLN A 891 -39.54 2.46 -15.03
N HIS A 892 -40.10 1.85 -13.99
CA HIS A 892 -40.98 0.70 -14.13
C HIS A 892 -42.44 1.10 -14.20
N LEU A 893 -43.20 0.50 -15.13
CA LEU A 893 -44.68 0.56 -15.20
C LEU A 893 -45.30 1.98 -15.10
N GLY A 894 -44.55 3.04 -15.41
CA GLY A 894 -45.03 4.42 -15.31
C GLY A 894 -45.06 5.00 -13.89
N ASP A 895 -44.42 4.34 -12.92
CA ASP A 895 -44.28 4.81 -11.54
C ASP A 895 -43.09 5.79 -11.43
N GLU A 896 -43.38 7.07 -11.18
CA GLU A 896 -42.41 8.15 -10.98
C GLU A 896 -42.09 8.40 -9.50
N ASP A 897 -42.93 7.89 -8.59
CA ASP A 897 -42.71 8.03 -7.15
C ASP A 897 -41.65 7.04 -6.65
N ARG A 898 -41.62 5.82 -7.19
CA ARG A 898 -40.74 4.72 -6.74
C ARG A 898 -40.18 3.86 -7.86
N GLY A 899 -40.72 3.98 -9.07
CA GLY A 899 -40.33 3.16 -10.21
C GLY A 899 -39.03 3.59 -10.90
N ASN A 900 -38.52 4.82 -10.68
CA ASN A 900 -37.33 5.33 -11.36
C ASN A 900 -36.09 4.47 -11.09
N GLN A 901 -35.24 4.32 -12.10
CA GLN A 901 -34.12 3.38 -12.15
C GLN A 901 -32.79 4.11 -12.34
N SER A 902 -31.74 3.64 -11.65
CA SER A 902 -30.35 4.03 -11.91
C SER A 902 -29.63 3.08 -12.87
N ALA A 903 -30.33 2.04 -13.36
CA ALA A 903 -29.73 0.91 -14.06
C ALA A 903 -29.15 1.25 -15.44
N VAL A 904 -27.87 0.91 -15.64
CA VAL A 904 -27.13 1.07 -16.91
C VAL A 904 -26.77 -0.31 -17.47
N HIS A 905 -27.08 -0.54 -18.75
CA HIS A 905 -26.75 -1.76 -19.46
C HIS A 905 -26.08 -1.45 -20.81
N ARG A 906 -24.93 -2.08 -21.10
CA ARG A 906 -24.24 -2.00 -22.40
C ARG A 906 -24.56 -3.24 -23.25
N TYR A 907 -25.08 -3.04 -24.45
CA TYR A 907 -25.23 -4.07 -25.48
C TYR A 907 -23.98 -4.16 -26.35
N ASP A 908 -23.49 -5.39 -26.57
CA ASP A 908 -22.40 -5.69 -27.49
C ASP A 908 -22.92 -6.42 -28.74
N PRO A 909 -22.87 -5.81 -29.94
CA PRO A 909 -23.41 -6.40 -31.15
C PRO A 909 -22.62 -7.61 -31.65
N ALA A 910 -21.34 -7.73 -31.28
CA ALA A 910 -20.49 -8.83 -31.73
C ALA A 910 -20.77 -10.14 -30.96
N THR A 911 -21.49 -10.07 -29.85
CA THR A 911 -21.86 -11.24 -29.03
C THR A 911 -23.36 -11.40 -28.80
N ASP A 912 -24.18 -10.47 -29.30
CA ASP A 912 -25.63 -10.35 -29.05
C ASP A 912 -25.96 -10.42 -27.55
N ARG A 913 -25.33 -9.57 -26.74
CA ARG A 913 -25.46 -9.59 -25.27
C ARG A 913 -25.49 -8.21 -24.63
N TRP A 914 -26.39 -8.04 -23.68
CA TRP A 914 -26.35 -6.95 -22.71
C TRP A 914 -25.53 -7.34 -21.48
N THR A 915 -24.83 -6.37 -20.90
CA THR A 915 -24.08 -6.51 -19.64
C THR A 915 -24.28 -5.26 -18.78
N PRO A 916 -24.39 -5.37 -17.44
CA PRO A 916 -24.53 -4.21 -16.57
C PRO A 916 -23.26 -3.34 -16.60
N ARG A 917 -23.41 -2.06 -16.22
CA ARG A 917 -22.33 -1.09 -15.99
C ARG A 917 -22.63 -0.30 -14.73
N ALA A 918 -21.71 0.56 -14.30
CA ALA A 918 -21.92 1.41 -13.13
C ALA A 918 -23.25 2.19 -13.23
N SER A 919 -24.11 2.00 -12.23
CA SER A 919 -25.39 2.68 -12.12
C SER A 919 -25.22 4.20 -12.06
N LEU A 920 -26.22 4.93 -12.54
CA LEU A 920 -26.32 6.38 -12.35
C LEU A 920 -26.21 6.74 -10.84
N PRO A 921 -25.61 7.88 -10.48
CA PRO A 921 -25.56 8.35 -9.09
C PRO A 921 -26.95 8.61 -8.47
N LEU A 922 -27.97 8.80 -9.30
CA LEU A 922 -29.36 9.02 -8.94
C LEU A 922 -30.26 8.19 -9.88
N PRO A 923 -31.35 7.56 -9.40
CA PRO A 923 -32.34 6.95 -10.31
C PRO A 923 -33.02 8.04 -11.14
N LEU A 924 -33.13 7.84 -12.45
CA LEU A 924 -33.66 8.84 -13.38
C LEU A 924 -34.51 8.20 -14.50
N GLY A 925 -35.80 8.48 -14.49
CA GLY A 925 -36.67 8.36 -15.65
C GLY A 925 -36.73 9.68 -16.44
N HIS A 926 -37.50 9.70 -17.52
CA HIS A 926 -37.76 10.93 -18.31
C HIS A 926 -36.48 11.57 -18.88
N VAL A 927 -35.58 10.73 -19.43
CA VAL A 927 -34.24 11.13 -19.94
C VAL A 927 -33.98 10.76 -21.42
N ASN A 928 -35.00 10.33 -22.17
CA ASN A 928 -34.87 9.76 -23.52
C ASN A 928 -34.20 10.73 -24.51
N ALA A 929 -34.83 11.90 -24.74
CA ALA A 929 -34.33 12.94 -25.64
C ALA A 929 -33.28 13.88 -24.97
N SER A 930 -32.79 13.54 -23.77
CA SER A 930 -31.82 14.35 -23.01
C SER A 930 -30.52 13.61 -22.65
N THR A 931 -30.31 12.43 -23.24
CA THR A 931 -29.10 11.63 -23.07
C THR A 931 -28.37 11.48 -24.40
N LEU A 932 -27.08 11.79 -24.41
CA LEU A 932 -26.31 12.08 -25.63
C LEU A 932 -24.83 11.68 -25.48
N VAL A 933 -24.07 11.79 -26.57
CA VAL A 933 -22.61 11.60 -26.55
C VAL A 933 -21.90 12.95 -26.68
N TRP A 934 -21.00 13.26 -25.74
CA TRP A 934 -20.16 14.45 -25.79
C TRP A 934 -18.70 14.07 -25.51
N ASN A 935 -17.77 14.46 -26.40
CA ASN A 935 -16.33 14.26 -26.22
C ASN A 935 -15.90 12.80 -25.86
N GLY A 936 -16.59 11.79 -26.42
CA GLY A 936 -16.33 10.37 -26.13
C GLY A 936 -16.88 9.88 -24.78
N ARG A 937 -17.75 10.66 -24.15
CA ARG A 937 -18.48 10.35 -22.92
C ARG A 937 -19.98 10.27 -23.20
N ILE A 938 -20.74 9.60 -22.34
CA ILE A 938 -22.21 9.71 -22.35
C ILE A 938 -22.59 10.78 -21.34
N VAL A 939 -23.52 11.67 -21.68
CA VAL A 939 -24.03 12.71 -20.79
C VAL A 939 -25.53 12.55 -20.65
N VAL A 940 -26.02 12.52 -19.41
CA VAL A 940 -27.45 12.50 -19.05
C VAL A 940 -27.81 13.86 -18.47
N VAL A 941 -28.83 14.51 -19.03
CA VAL A 941 -29.25 15.86 -18.64
C VAL A 941 -30.63 15.83 -18.01
N ALA A 942 -30.73 16.28 -16.75
CA ALA A 942 -31.98 16.42 -16.00
C ALA A 942 -32.75 15.07 -15.87
N GLY A 943 -34.09 15.13 -15.79
CA GLY A 943 -34.97 13.98 -15.64
C GLY A 943 -35.85 14.08 -14.39
N VAL A 944 -36.54 12.98 -14.08
CA VAL A 944 -37.33 12.82 -12.85
C VAL A 944 -36.72 11.72 -11.97
N THR A 945 -36.56 11.99 -10.68
CA THR A 945 -36.16 11.01 -9.66
C THR A 945 -37.39 10.57 -8.85
N GLN A 946 -37.18 9.74 -7.81
CA GLN A 946 -38.24 9.29 -6.91
C GLN A 946 -39.04 10.45 -6.28
N ASP A 947 -40.22 10.11 -5.75
CA ASP A 947 -41.26 11.03 -5.29
C ASP A 947 -41.65 12.09 -6.36
N SER A 948 -41.61 11.69 -7.63
CA SER A 948 -41.94 12.51 -8.82
C SER A 948 -41.20 13.85 -8.89
N ALA A 949 -39.96 13.91 -8.39
CA ALA A 949 -39.20 15.14 -8.27
C ALA A 949 -38.31 15.41 -9.50
N GLU A 950 -38.49 16.55 -10.18
CA GLU A 950 -37.63 16.93 -11.31
C GLU A 950 -36.26 17.45 -10.84
N VAL A 951 -35.20 17.07 -11.56
CA VAL A 951 -33.82 17.44 -11.20
C VAL A 951 -33.15 18.35 -12.23
N GLY A 952 -32.11 19.06 -11.80
CA GLY A 952 -31.23 19.85 -12.68
C GLY A 952 -29.85 19.20 -12.91
N THR A 953 -29.60 18.03 -12.31
CA THR A 953 -28.32 17.32 -12.36
C THR A 953 -27.90 17.01 -13.80
N VAL A 954 -26.59 17.05 -14.05
CA VAL A 954 -26.01 16.63 -15.33
C VAL A 954 -24.89 15.65 -15.02
N PHE A 955 -25.03 14.40 -15.46
CA PHE A 955 -24.05 13.34 -15.18
C PHE A 955 -23.28 12.95 -16.42
N GLU A 956 -21.96 12.81 -16.31
CA GLU A 956 -21.06 12.32 -17.35
C GLU A 956 -20.56 10.90 -17.02
N TYR A 957 -20.64 9.97 -17.96
CA TYR A 957 -20.13 8.61 -17.84
C TYR A 957 -18.86 8.40 -18.65
N ASP A 958 -17.84 7.87 -17.98
CA ASP A 958 -16.56 7.41 -18.51
C ASP A 958 -16.67 5.90 -18.85
N PRO A 959 -16.87 5.52 -20.13
CA PRO A 959 -17.02 4.11 -20.51
C PRO A 959 -15.72 3.31 -20.43
N ALA A 960 -14.57 3.97 -20.26
CA ALA A 960 -13.27 3.30 -20.14
C ALA A 960 -12.91 2.99 -18.69
N ALA A 961 -13.36 3.83 -17.74
CA ALA A 961 -13.16 3.63 -16.30
C ALA A 961 -14.45 3.19 -15.54
N ASP A 962 -15.53 2.88 -16.28
CA ASP A 962 -16.86 2.48 -15.77
C ASP A 962 -17.34 3.28 -14.55
N ARG A 963 -17.37 4.61 -14.70
CA ARG A 963 -17.68 5.55 -13.60
C ARG A 963 -18.48 6.76 -14.07
N TRP A 964 -19.22 7.36 -13.15
CA TRP A 964 -19.92 8.62 -13.36
C TRP A 964 -19.21 9.78 -12.65
N ALA A 965 -19.34 10.97 -13.21
CA ALA A 965 -19.00 12.27 -12.63
C ALA A 965 -20.20 13.21 -12.76
N GLU A 966 -20.27 14.25 -11.93
CA GLU A 966 -21.25 15.32 -12.10
C GLU A 966 -20.63 16.49 -12.88
N LEU A 967 -21.43 17.16 -13.70
CA LEU A 967 -21.12 18.42 -14.40
C LEU A 967 -22.01 19.52 -13.82
N THR A 968 -21.66 20.80 -13.98
CA THR A 968 -22.44 21.88 -13.32
C THR A 968 -23.94 21.81 -13.69
N PRO A 969 -24.86 21.69 -12.70
CA PRO A 969 -26.30 21.54 -12.95
C PRO A 969 -26.93 22.64 -13.79
N LEU A 970 -28.07 22.32 -14.43
CA LEU A 970 -28.90 23.28 -15.15
C LEU A 970 -29.36 24.42 -14.24
N PRO A 971 -29.49 25.66 -14.75
CA PRO A 971 -30.03 26.79 -13.97
C PRO A 971 -31.48 26.64 -13.53
N ALA A 972 -32.21 25.65 -14.06
CA ALA A 972 -33.50 25.20 -13.56
C ALA A 972 -33.72 23.72 -13.90
N ALA A 973 -34.19 22.95 -12.91
CA ALA A 973 -34.59 21.55 -13.03
C ALA A 973 -35.71 21.32 -14.05
N ARG A 974 -35.86 20.08 -14.52
CA ARG A 974 -36.96 19.62 -15.40
C ARG A 974 -36.97 18.11 -15.64
N GLN A 975 -38.15 17.58 -15.96
CA GLN A 975 -38.30 16.27 -16.61
C GLN A 975 -38.42 16.41 -18.14
N SER A 976 -37.96 15.40 -18.88
CA SER A 976 -37.98 15.26 -20.35
C SER A 976 -37.73 16.55 -21.16
N PRO A 977 -36.55 17.17 -21.03
CA PRO A 977 -36.08 18.13 -22.02
C PRO A 977 -35.65 17.42 -23.31
N VAL A 978 -35.43 18.22 -24.35
CA VAL A 978 -34.61 17.83 -25.49
C VAL A 978 -33.21 18.44 -25.30
N ALA A 979 -32.17 17.64 -25.48
CA ALA A 979 -30.77 18.09 -25.42
C ALA A 979 -29.87 17.35 -26.40
N ASP A 980 -28.97 18.09 -27.07
CA ASP A 980 -27.91 17.50 -27.90
C ASP A 980 -26.72 18.48 -28.04
N VAL A 981 -25.58 18.01 -28.56
CA VAL A 981 -24.35 18.78 -28.73
C VAL A 981 -24.26 19.38 -30.13
N ILE A 982 -24.09 20.70 -30.21
CA ILE A 982 -23.90 21.45 -31.46
C ILE A 982 -22.69 22.38 -31.33
N GLY A 983 -21.79 22.35 -32.31
CA GLY A 983 -20.58 23.18 -32.31
C GLY A 983 -19.63 22.90 -31.16
N GLY A 984 -19.73 21.72 -30.54
CA GLY A 984 -18.96 21.33 -29.35
C GLY A 984 -19.55 21.79 -28.00
N GLY A 985 -20.63 22.58 -28.02
CA GLY A 985 -21.40 22.97 -26.83
C GLY A 985 -22.70 22.18 -26.69
N LEU A 986 -23.17 22.00 -25.46
CA LEU A 986 -24.42 21.31 -25.14
C LEU A 986 -25.60 22.29 -25.22
N ILE A 987 -26.62 21.99 -26.04
CA ILE A 987 -27.90 22.74 -26.07
C ILE A 987 -28.95 21.95 -25.29
N VAL A 988 -29.73 22.63 -24.45
CA VAL A 988 -30.83 22.03 -23.66
C VAL A 988 -32.05 22.93 -23.77
N THR A 989 -33.22 22.37 -24.09
CA THR A 989 -34.46 23.12 -24.28
C THR A 989 -35.68 22.35 -23.81
N THR A 990 -36.81 23.05 -23.62
CA THR A 990 -38.11 22.48 -23.27
C THR A 990 -38.09 21.66 -21.96
N GLY A 991 -38.99 20.68 -21.81
CA GLY A 991 -39.25 19.93 -20.58
C GLY A 991 -40.34 20.56 -19.70
N SER A 992 -40.66 19.92 -18.58
CA SER A 992 -41.65 20.42 -17.61
C SER A 992 -41.12 20.53 -16.18
N LEU A 993 -41.84 21.34 -15.40
CA LEU A 993 -41.77 21.46 -13.93
C LEU A 993 -43.20 21.24 -13.39
N PRO A 994 -43.47 21.23 -12.06
CA PRO A 994 -44.82 21.04 -11.54
C PRO A 994 -45.75 22.23 -11.88
N SER A 995 -45.15 23.36 -12.30
CA SER A 995 -45.80 24.50 -12.94
C SER A 995 -46.06 24.32 -14.45
N GLY A 996 -46.13 23.09 -14.94
CA GLY A 996 -46.35 22.72 -16.34
C GLY A 996 -45.12 22.78 -17.25
N ALA A 997 -45.36 22.60 -18.55
CA ALA A 997 -44.33 22.65 -19.60
C ALA A 997 -43.56 23.99 -19.66
N LYS A 998 -42.38 23.97 -20.25
CA LYS A 998 -41.46 25.11 -20.41
C LYS A 998 -40.96 25.22 -21.84
N ALA A 999 -40.67 26.45 -22.26
CA ALA A 999 -40.09 26.76 -23.57
C ALA A 999 -38.58 27.03 -23.52
N THR A 1000 -38.02 27.14 -22.31
CA THR A 1000 -36.75 27.83 -22.10
C THR A 1000 -35.52 27.06 -22.60
N THR A 1001 -34.58 27.78 -23.21
CA THR A 1001 -33.38 27.20 -23.85
C THR A 1001 -32.08 27.71 -23.21
N TRP A 1002 -31.09 26.81 -23.07
CA TRP A 1002 -29.73 27.13 -22.62
C TRP A 1002 -28.68 26.49 -23.53
N SER A 1003 -27.51 27.11 -23.61
CA SER A 1003 -26.27 26.49 -24.09
C SER A 1003 -25.26 26.38 -22.95
N GLY A 1004 -24.70 25.20 -22.70
CA GLY A 1004 -23.60 24.96 -21.78
C GLY A 1004 -22.28 24.74 -22.53
N SER A 1005 -21.25 25.51 -22.18
CA SER A 1005 -19.87 25.24 -22.60
C SER A 1005 -19.06 24.68 -21.44
N ARG A 1006 -18.05 23.87 -21.74
CA ARG A 1006 -16.88 23.70 -20.87
C ARG A 1006 -15.98 24.94 -20.98
#